data_AF-A0A3E0UBG8-F1
#
_entry.id   AF-A0A3E0UBG8-F1
#
_cell.length_a   1.000
_cell.length_b   1.000
_cell.length_c   1.000
_cell.angle_alpha   90.00
_cell.angle_beta   90.00
_cell.angle_gamma   90.00
#
_symmetry.space_group_name_H-M   'P 1'
#
loop_
_entity.id
_entity.type
_entity.pdbx_description
1 polymer ?
#
loop_
_entity_poly.entity_id
_entity_poly.type
_entity_poly.pdbx_seq_one_letter_code
_entity_poly.pdbx_strand_id
1 'polypeptide(L)'
;MAHLQQISVYPIKSTAGIQLSSSWVDPIGLPYDRRFVICDQNGQFITARTQPKLCLVQANLTPDGLMLTAPDMPLLAVRYSQCLDEYQHVTVWGDTILGQRSHESVDHWFSQFLGQPCHLLFFGEQSNRQVKNTTNPVAFADGYPLLLISQASLDDLNSRLKQPISMRQFRPNIVVQDCEPFAEDTWRHIRIGEVEFELTKPCTRCVFTTVDPDTGEKHSQLEPLATLKSYRQIAKGDVLFGQNLIPLNQGQIRFGDQVTVLDRQFTPEFVNVKAISLSNANKKSNVNKKQSTNKQTADTAGQAPSVEQASLVCQHIYDETHDVKTFVFKAKSGNLPENFQHYQAGQHLPFKLTIDGKTVNAIYTLSSSPTRNQSLTITVKRVPNGKVSNFLHDHFNVGDEILAKAPNGKFHLGNINQQRILLLSAGSGITPMLSMLKALTDQCDNREVIFFHSARSEKDLIALDEITALAKQHGNCKLHFTLTQSALPQWQDFQGHLSASMLAVIPDIGSLDAMVCGPQGFRDSAKDLLMAAGLPESQFHFESFGTRPTDKKPATESLLAQVNIRFESWDKAVLGNTKESVLDQGEAAGLIMPYSCRGGMCGSCKVKLDSGEVRQLATDGLMPGEQEQGYILACSCVPKTDIVISKAPRK
;
A
#
# COMPACT_ATOMS: atom_id res chain seq x y z
N MET A 1 1.29 26.57 -1.36
CA MET A 1 0.92 26.78 -2.79
C MET A 1 0.13 25.58 -3.20
N ALA A 2 -0.91 25.74 -4.01
CA ALA A 2 -1.80 24.63 -4.33
C ALA A 2 -1.04 23.50 -5.06
N HIS A 3 -1.41 22.25 -4.79
CA HIS A 3 -0.80 21.07 -5.41
C HIS A 3 -1.86 20.02 -5.76
N LEU A 4 -1.54 19.15 -6.71
CA LEU A 4 -2.40 18.06 -7.16
C LEU A 4 -2.44 16.95 -6.10
N GLN A 5 -3.62 16.70 -5.52
CA GLN A 5 -3.82 15.73 -4.43
C GLN A 5 -4.45 14.42 -4.91
N GLN A 6 -5.25 14.43 -5.98
CA GLN A 6 -5.90 13.23 -6.49
C GLN A 6 -6.12 13.30 -7.99
N ILE A 7 -5.86 12.20 -8.67
CA ILE A 7 -6.27 11.97 -10.05
C ILE A 7 -7.27 10.81 -10.05
N SER A 8 -8.37 10.95 -10.79
CA SER A 8 -9.39 9.91 -10.86
C SER A 8 -9.99 9.78 -12.24
N VAL A 9 -10.25 8.54 -12.64
CA VAL A 9 -10.96 8.20 -13.88
C VAL A 9 -12.21 7.40 -13.56
N TYR A 10 -13.23 7.56 -14.40
CA TYR A 10 -14.49 6.85 -14.29
C TYR A 10 -14.76 6.10 -15.61
N PRO A 11 -14.20 4.89 -15.80
CA PRO A 11 -14.15 4.26 -17.12
C PRO A 11 -15.50 4.12 -17.81
N ILE A 12 -16.51 3.78 -17.01
CA ILE A 12 -17.91 3.70 -17.43
C ILE A 12 -18.66 4.86 -16.77
N LYS A 13 -19.47 5.58 -17.55
CA LYS A 13 -20.28 6.68 -17.04
C LYS A 13 -21.14 6.21 -15.86
N SER A 14 -21.02 6.90 -14.72
CA SER A 14 -21.74 6.66 -13.47
C SER A 14 -21.22 5.53 -12.56
N THR A 15 -20.20 4.76 -12.95
CA THR A 15 -19.65 3.68 -12.10
C THR A 15 -18.64 4.18 -11.07
N ALA A 16 -18.15 3.33 -10.16
CA ALA A 16 -17.11 3.74 -9.21
C ALA A 16 -15.87 4.32 -9.92
N GLY A 17 -15.21 5.28 -9.26
CA GLY A 17 -13.98 5.88 -9.75
C GLY A 17 -12.75 5.06 -9.39
N ILE A 18 -11.71 5.16 -10.22
CA ILE A 18 -10.38 4.59 -9.98
C ILE A 18 -9.44 5.75 -9.68
N GLN A 19 -8.74 5.69 -8.56
CA GLN A 19 -7.71 6.66 -8.23
C GLN A 19 -6.39 6.26 -8.90
N LEU A 20 -5.73 7.23 -9.53
CA LEU A 20 -4.44 7.06 -10.19
C LEU A 20 -3.38 7.90 -9.46
N SER A 21 -2.13 7.45 -9.46
CA SER A 21 -0.99 8.22 -8.95
C SER A 21 -0.46 9.23 -9.97
N SER A 22 -0.59 8.92 -11.26
CA SER A 22 -0.29 9.81 -12.38
C SER A 22 -1.18 9.48 -13.57
N SER A 23 -1.27 10.41 -14.52
CA SER A 23 -1.96 10.17 -15.79
C SER A 23 -1.35 11.04 -16.88
N TRP A 24 -1.28 10.50 -18.09
CA TRP A 24 -1.18 11.31 -19.30
C TRP A 24 -2.48 12.12 -19.47
N VAL A 25 -2.40 13.30 -20.07
CA VAL A 25 -3.54 14.13 -20.40
C VAL A 25 -3.59 14.33 -21.90
N ASP A 26 -4.67 13.86 -22.52
CA ASP A 26 -4.98 14.05 -23.93
C ASP A 26 -6.02 15.15 -24.13
N PRO A 27 -6.22 15.66 -25.36
CA PRO A 27 -7.25 16.66 -25.64
C PRO A 27 -8.66 16.24 -25.21
N ILE A 28 -8.94 14.94 -25.20
CA ILE A 28 -10.23 14.36 -24.78
C ILE A 28 -10.35 14.19 -23.25
N GLY A 29 -9.26 14.41 -22.49
CA GLY A 29 -9.19 14.27 -21.04
C GLY A 29 -8.16 13.24 -20.58
N LEU A 30 -8.41 12.60 -19.43
CA LEU A 30 -7.57 11.49 -18.96
C LEU A 30 -7.87 10.23 -19.78
N PRO A 31 -6.87 9.41 -20.11
CA PRO A 31 -7.07 8.06 -20.62
C PRO A 31 -8.09 7.31 -19.76
N TYR A 32 -8.88 6.46 -20.43
CA TYR A 32 -9.93 5.65 -19.83
C TYR A 32 -11.14 6.42 -19.29
N ASP A 33 -11.10 7.73 -19.02
CA ASP A 33 -12.23 8.43 -18.40
C ASP A 33 -13.47 8.48 -19.30
N ARG A 34 -14.58 7.92 -18.80
CA ARG A 34 -15.91 7.93 -19.42
C ARG A 34 -15.89 7.52 -20.89
N ARG A 35 -15.04 6.53 -21.21
CA ARG A 35 -14.92 5.90 -22.53
C ARG A 35 -16.05 4.92 -22.81
N PHE A 36 -16.82 4.54 -21.80
CA PHE A 36 -18.02 3.73 -21.97
C PHE A 36 -19.26 4.42 -21.40
N VAL A 37 -20.42 4.08 -21.95
CA VAL A 37 -21.74 4.49 -21.47
C VAL A 37 -22.72 3.33 -21.58
N ILE A 38 -23.69 3.27 -20.68
CA ILE A 38 -24.78 2.29 -20.74
C ILE A 38 -26.01 3.00 -21.33
N CYS A 39 -26.73 2.36 -22.24
CA CYS A 39 -28.00 2.86 -22.76
C CYS A 39 -29.08 1.77 -22.77
N ASP A 40 -30.34 2.19 -22.83
CA ASP A 40 -31.43 1.27 -23.11
C ASP A 40 -31.46 0.87 -24.60
N GLN A 41 -32.46 0.06 -24.97
CA GLN A 41 -32.67 -0.41 -26.34
C GLN A 41 -32.99 0.72 -27.33
N ASN A 42 -33.45 1.88 -26.86
CA ASN A 42 -33.77 3.05 -27.68
C ASN A 42 -32.59 4.03 -27.81
N GLY A 43 -31.43 3.72 -27.20
CA GLY A 43 -30.27 4.61 -27.18
C GLY A 43 -30.38 5.74 -26.16
N GLN A 44 -31.29 5.66 -25.20
CA GLN A 44 -31.31 6.59 -24.08
C GLN A 44 -30.28 6.15 -23.04
N PHE A 45 -29.29 7.00 -22.77
CA PHE A 45 -28.27 6.71 -21.76
C PHE A 45 -28.87 6.50 -20.35
N ILE A 46 -28.35 5.52 -19.63
CA ILE A 46 -28.68 5.18 -18.26
C ILE A 46 -27.58 5.76 -17.36
N THR A 47 -27.97 6.41 -16.27
CA THR A 47 -27.01 7.03 -15.33
C THR A 47 -27.39 6.72 -13.89
N ALA A 48 -26.49 6.95 -12.94
CA ALA A 48 -26.83 6.78 -11.52
C ALA A 48 -27.86 7.80 -10.99
N ARG A 49 -28.29 8.78 -11.81
CA ARG A 49 -29.48 9.60 -11.48
C ARG A 49 -30.75 8.76 -11.50
N THR A 50 -30.86 7.85 -12.47
CA THR A 50 -32.02 6.96 -12.64
C THR A 50 -31.77 5.59 -12.03
N GLN A 51 -30.55 5.06 -12.15
CA GLN A 51 -30.12 3.75 -11.63
C GLN A 51 -28.91 3.87 -10.68
N PRO A 52 -29.10 4.32 -9.42
CA PRO A 52 -28.02 4.57 -8.46
C PRO A 52 -27.07 3.39 -8.21
N LYS A 53 -27.55 2.15 -8.35
CA LYS A 53 -26.74 0.92 -8.21
C LYS A 53 -25.52 0.89 -9.14
N LEU A 54 -25.52 1.66 -10.24
CA LEU A 54 -24.35 1.80 -11.09
C LEU A 54 -23.10 2.26 -10.32
N CYS A 55 -23.25 3.05 -9.26
CA CYS A 55 -22.12 3.47 -8.41
C CYS A 55 -21.37 2.28 -7.78
N LEU A 56 -22.04 1.13 -7.62
CA LEU A 56 -21.49 -0.08 -7.00
C LEU A 56 -20.69 -0.94 -7.98
N VAL A 57 -20.74 -0.64 -9.28
CA VAL A 57 -19.90 -1.30 -10.28
C VAL A 57 -18.49 -0.75 -10.15
N GLN A 58 -17.56 -1.61 -9.79
CA GLN A 58 -16.14 -1.30 -9.71
C GLN A 58 -15.43 -1.82 -10.96
N ALA A 59 -14.45 -1.06 -11.44
CA ALA A 59 -13.64 -1.42 -12.59
C ALA A 59 -12.17 -1.46 -12.19
N ASN A 60 -11.45 -2.46 -12.67
CA ASN A 60 -9.99 -2.49 -12.70
C ASN A 60 -9.53 -2.36 -14.15
N LEU A 61 -8.52 -1.53 -14.39
CA LEU A 61 -7.95 -1.35 -15.73
C LEU A 61 -7.10 -2.58 -16.08
N THR A 62 -7.27 -3.13 -17.28
CA THR A 62 -6.39 -4.17 -17.85
C THR A 62 -5.68 -3.62 -19.08
N PRO A 63 -4.61 -4.27 -19.60
CA PRO A 63 -3.93 -3.82 -20.80
C PRO A 63 -4.83 -3.75 -22.05
N ASP A 64 -5.91 -4.53 -22.05
CA ASP A 64 -6.80 -4.74 -23.20
C ASP A 64 -8.27 -4.42 -22.91
N GLY A 65 -8.58 -3.77 -21.79
CA GLY A 65 -9.95 -3.49 -21.40
C GLY A 65 -10.15 -3.19 -19.91
N LEU A 66 -11.24 -3.74 -19.36
CA LEU A 66 -11.67 -3.57 -17.98
C LEU A 66 -12.04 -4.92 -17.35
N MET A 67 -11.77 -5.07 -16.06
CA MET A 67 -12.33 -6.14 -15.24
C MET A 67 -13.35 -5.55 -14.26
N LEU A 68 -14.61 -5.99 -14.34
CA LEU A 68 -15.72 -5.42 -13.59
C LEU A 68 -16.20 -6.36 -12.48
N THR A 69 -16.52 -5.77 -11.33
CA THR A 69 -17.19 -6.43 -10.20
C THR A 69 -18.37 -5.60 -9.73
N ALA A 70 -19.42 -6.26 -9.28
CA ALA A 70 -20.57 -5.63 -8.63
C ALA A 70 -21.19 -6.61 -7.62
N PRO A 71 -21.98 -6.13 -6.64
CA PRO A 71 -22.66 -6.99 -5.68
C PRO A 71 -23.51 -8.06 -6.38
N ASP A 72 -23.41 -9.30 -5.90
CA ASP A 72 -24.16 -10.47 -6.38
C ASP A 72 -24.01 -10.79 -7.89
N MET A 73 -22.94 -10.30 -8.51
CA MET A 73 -22.65 -10.54 -9.93
C MET A 73 -21.32 -11.29 -10.11
N PRO A 74 -21.21 -12.18 -11.11
CA PRO A 74 -19.94 -12.79 -11.46
C PRO A 74 -18.96 -11.73 -11.99
N LEU A 75 -17.66 -12.03 -11.89
CA LEU A 75 -16.60 -11.22 -12.49
C LEU A 75 -16.83 -11.10 -14.02
N LEU A 76 -16.74 -9.89 -14.57
CA LEU A 76 -16.89 -9.66 -16.01
C LEU A 76 -15.63 -9.03 -16.60
N ALA A 77 -15.04 -9.69 -17.59
CA ALA A 77 -14.02 -9.10 -18.44
C ALA A 77 -14.68 -8.38 -19.63
N VAL A 78 -14.37 -7.10 -19.81
CA VAL A 78 -14.76 -6.29 -20.98
C VAL A 78 -13.50 -5.97 -21.77
N ARG A 79 -13.28 -6.64 -22.90
CA ARG A 79 -12.08 -6.42 -23.74
C ARG A 79 -12.41 -5.53 -24.93
N TYR A 80 -11.51 -4.61 -25.28
CA TYR A 80 -11.67 -3.76 -26.46
C TYR A 80 -11.78 -4.57 -27.75
N SER A 81 -11.04 -5.68 -27.85
CA SER A 81 -11.09 -6.59 -29.01
C SER A 81 -12.42 -7.36 -29.14
N GLN A 82 -13.27 -7.32 -28.12
CA GLN A 82 -14.60 -7.93 -28.13
C GLN A 82 -15.70 -6.90 -28.45
N CYS A 83 -15.36 -5.62 -28.63
CA CYS A 83 -16.30 -4.66 -29.19
C CYS A 83 -16.62 -5.06 -30.63
N LEU A 84 -17.90 -5.00 -30.98
CA LEU A 84 -18.40 -5.36 -32.30
C LEU A 84 -18.10 -4.23 -33.29
N ASP A 85 -18.04 -4.54 -34.59
CA ASP A 85 -17.98 -3.54 -35.66
C ASP A 85 -19.36 -2.89 -35.93
N GLU A 86 -20.18 -2.79 -34.90
CA GLU A 86 -21.54 -2.24 -34.93
C GLU A 86 -21.62 -1.00 -34.04
N TYR A 87 -22.31 0.03 -34.52
CA TYR A 87 -22.50 1.27 -33.77
C TYR A 87 -23.98 1.55 -33.54
N GLN A 88 -24.30 2.00 -32.34
CA GLN A 88 -25.64 2.43 -31.94
C GLN A 88 -25.63 3.92 -31.62
N HIS A 89 -26.67 4.63 -32.03
CA HIS A 89 -26.89 6.00 -31.57
C HIS A 89 -27.26 6.02 -30.09
N VAL A 90 -26.57 6.86 -29.32
CA VAL A 90 -26.88 7.16 -27.91
C VAL A 90 -27.04 8.65 -27.71
N THR A 91 -28.11 9.06 -27.04
CA THR A 91 -28.36 10.46 -26.73
C THR A 91 -27.85 10.80 -25.33
N VAL A 92 -26.85 11.67 -25.25
CA VAL A 92 -26.27 12.19 -23.99
C VAL A 92 -26.50 13.69 -23.96
N TRP A 93 -27.41 14.15 -23.09
CA TRP A 93 -27.71 15.58 -22.89
C TRP A 93 -28.11 16.36 -24.15
N GLY A 94 -28.81 15.69 -25.07
CA GLY A 94 -29.24 16.28 -26.34
C GLY A 94 -28.24 16.11 -27.48
N ASP A 95 -27.03 15.63 -27.20
CA ASP A 95 -26.06 15.24 -28.22
C ASP A 95 -26.29 13.77 -28.59
N THR A 96 -26.50 13.50 -29.87
CA THR A 96 -26.58 12.12 -30.39
C THR A 96 -25.19 11.68 -30.85
N ILE A 97 -24.67 10.62 -30.25
CA ILE A 97 -23.31 10.11 -30.44
C ILE A 97 -23.39 8.68 -30.99
N LEU A 98 -22.52 8.31 -31.91
CA LEU A 98 -22.33 6.90 -32.28
C LEU A 98 -21.46 6.21 -31.23
N GLY A 99 -21.98 5.20 -30.55
CA GLY A 99 -21.23 4.36 -29.61
C GLY A 99 -21.08 2.94 -30.16
N GLN A 100 -19.86 2.41 -30.12
CA GLN A 100 -19.54 1.06 -30.57
C GLN A 100 -20.13 0.02 -29.61
N ARG A 101 -20.82 -0.99 -30.13
CA ARG A 101 -21.43 -2.05 -29.33
C ARG A 101 -20.36 -2.93 -28.67
N SER A 102 -20.59 -3.30 -27.41
CA SER A 102 -19.83 -4.36 -26.75
C SER A 102 -20.41 -5.73 -27.10
N HIS A 103 -19.66 -6.79 -26.79
CA HIS A 103 -20.13 -8.18 -26.93
C HIS A 103 -21.41 -8.43 -26.12
N GLU A 104 -22.31 -9.28 -26.63
CA GLU A 104 -23.63 -9.56 -26.03
C GLU A 104 -23.56 -10.05 -24.57
N SER A 105 -22.50 -10.77 -24.20
CA SER A 105 -22.29 -11.21 -22.81
C SER A 105 -22.14 -10.05 -21.82
N VAL A 106 -21.58 -8.93 -22.27
CA VAL A 106 -21.43 -7.71 -21.48
C VAL A 106 -22.79 -7.05 -21.28
N ASP A 107 -23.59 -6.97 -22.35
CA ASP A 107 -24.94 -6.44 -22.32
C ASP A 107 -25.84 -7.27 -21.39
N HIS A 108 -25.73 -8.60 -21.43
CA HIS A 108 -26.45 -9.51 -20.56
C HIS A 108 -26.09 -9.28 -19.07
N TRP A 109 -24.80 -9.13 -18.76
CA TRP A 109 -24.34 -8.87 -17.40
C TRP A 109 -24.92 -7.57 -16.84
N PHE A 110 -24.87 -6.47 -17.60
CA PHE A 110 -25.45 -5.19 -17.16
C PHE A 110 -26.97 -5.26 -17.07
N SER A 111 -27.61 -5.97 -18.01
CA SER A 111 -29.07 -6.13 -18.00
C SER A 111 -29.55 -6.91 -16.77
N GLN A 112 -28.82 -7.95 -16.37
CA GLN A 112 -29.07 -8.69 -15.14
C GLN A 112 -28.85 -7.81 -13.90
N PHE A 113 -27.74 -7.07 -13.83
CA PHE A 113 -27.43 -6.21 -12.69
C PHE A 113 -28.45 -5.07 -12.50
N LEU A 114 -28.91 -4.47 -13.60
CA LEU A 114 -29.86 -3.36 -13.58
C LEU A 114 -31.33 -3.80 -13.57
N GLY A 115 -31.61 -5.08 -13.84
CA GLY A 115 -32.96 -5.63 -13.94
C GLY A 115 -33.76 -5.12 -15.15
N GLN A 116 -33.09 -4.61 -16.18
CA GLN A 116 -33.71 -4.13 -17.42
C GLN A 116 -32.77 -4.30 -18.62
N PRO A 117 -33.27 -4.57 -19.84
CA PRO A 117 -32.44 -4.68 -21.03
C PRO A 117 -31.65 -3.40 -21.30
N CYS A 118 -30.34 -3.53 -21.48
CA CYS A 118 -29.44 -2.42 -21.78
C CYS A 118 -28.20 -2.88 -22.55
N HIS A 119 -27.48 -1.92 -23.13
CA HIS A 119 -26.25 -2.14 -23.87
C HIS A 119 -25.11 -1.31 -23.30
N LEU A 120 -23.89 -1.87 -23.28
CA LEU A 120 -22.68 -1.12 -23.01
C LEU A 120 -22.06 -0.65 -24.33
N LEU A 121 -21.92 0.66 -24.47
CA LEU A 121 -21.32 1.29 -25.65
C LEU A 121 -19.94 1.84 -25.33
N PHE A 122 -18.98 1.57 -26.20
CA PHE A 122 -17.63 2.10 -26.18
C PHE A 122 -17.51 3.33 -27.09
N PHE A 123 -16.70 4.30 -26.70
CA PHE A 123 -16.35 5.44 -27.53
C PHE A 123 -15.25 4.99 -28.51
N GLY A 124 -15.67 4.34 -29.58
CA GLY A 124 -14.81 3.73 -30.60
C GLY A 124 -14.29 4.73 -31.63
N GLU A 125 -13.65 4.23 -32.69
CA GLU A 125 -13.01 5.06 -33.73
C GLU A 125 -14.00 5.94 -34.51
N GLN A 126 -15.25 5.48 -34.69
CA GLN A 126 -16.30 6.25 -35.38
C GLN A 126 -17.07 7.18 -34.42
N SER A 127 -16.77 7.14 -33.12
CA SER A 127 -17.37 8.03 -32.14
C SER A 127 -16.75 9.42 -32.24
N ASN A 128 -17.59 10.44 -32.32
CA ASN A 128 -17.16 11.83 -32.29
C ASN A 128 -18.11 12.67 -31.45
N ARG A 129 -17.55 13.50 -30.58
CA ARG A 129 -18.29 14.50 -29.81
C ARG A 129 -17.32 15.59 -29.34
N GLN A 130 -17.84 16.82 -29.31
CA GLN A 130 -17.08 18.00 -28.92
C GLN A 130 -17.76 18.71 -27.75
N VAL A 131 -16.96 19.44 -26.98
CA VAL A 131 -17.46 20.37 -25.98
C VAL A 131 -18.25 21.46 -26.68
N LYS A 132 -19.46 21.73 -26.21
CA LYS A 132 -20.39 22.70 -26.80
C LYS A 132 -19.71 24.04 -27.07
N ASN A 133 -19.88 24.55 -28.29
CA ASN A 133 -19.31 25.81 -28.78
C ASN A 133 -17.76 25.84 -28.88
N THR A 134 -17.11 24.68 -28.93
CA THR A 134 -15.66 24.57 -29.14
C THR A 134 -15.35 23.40 -30.09
N THR A 135 -14.09 23.25 -30.49
CA THR A 135 -13.61 22.07 -31.25
C THR A 135 -12.99 20.99 -30.36
N ASN A 136 -12.92 21.21 -29.04
CA ASN A 136 -12.26 20.28 -28.12
C ASN A 136 -13.07 18.99 -28.00
N PRO A 137 -12.43 17.81 -28.14
CA PRO A 137 -13.14 16.55 -28.05
C PRO A 137 -13.58 16.24 -26.62
N VAL A 138 -14.67 15.49 -26.49
CA VAL A 138 -15.12 14.94 -25.20
C VAL A 138 -15.84 13.62 -25.44
N ALA A 139 -15.54 12.61 -24.63
CA ALA A 139 -16.21 11.31 -24.72
C ALA A 139 -17.64 11.37 -24.12
N PHE A 140 -18.04 10.34 -23.35
CA PHE A 140 -19.36 10.29 -22.72
C PHE A 140 -19.47 11.09 -21.40
N ALA A 141 -18.52 12.00 -21.14
CA ALA A 141 -18.62 12.95 -20.03
C ALA A 141 -19.86 13.87 -20.17
N ASP A 142 -20.26 14.57 -19.10
CA ASP A 142 -21.49 15.38 -19.16
C ASP A 142 -21.35 16.55 -20.15
N GLY A 143 -20.19 17.19 -20.22
CA GLY A 143 -19.96 18.25 -21.23
C GLY A 143 -18.53 18.74 -21.38
N TYR A 144 -17.61 18.36 -20.49
CA TYR A 144 -16.20 18.76 -20.53
C TYR A 144 -15.29 17.57 -20.25
N PRO A 145 -14.04 17.58 -20.78
CA PRO A 145 -13.07 16.51 -20.58
C PRO A 145 -12.77 16.20 -19.12
N LEU A 146 -12.67 17.24 -18.31
CA LEU A 146 -12.13 17.15 -16.95
C LEU A 146 -12.90 18.04 -15.98
N LEU A 147 -12.88 17.64 -14.72
CA LEU A 147 -13.46 18.38 -13.59
C LEU A 147 -12.44 18.49 -12.46
N LEU A 148 -12.23 19.71 -11.97
CA LEU A 148 -11.39 20.03 -10.81
C LEU A 148 -12.24 20.50 -9.64
N ILE A 149 -11.88 20.05 -8.44
CA ILE A 149 -12.44 20.53 -7.17
C ILE A 149 -11.29 20.67 -6.17
N SER A 150 -11.27 21.70 -5.34
CA SER A 150 -10.31 21.75 -4.23
C SER A 150 -10.79 20.96 -3.02
N GLN A 151 -9.86 20.33 -2.30
CA GLN A 151 -10.14 19.66 -1.03
C GLN A 151 -10.73 20.65 -0.02
N ALA A 152 -10.23 21.89 0.00
CA ALA A 152 -10.73 22.96 0.87
C ALA A 152 -12.20 23.32 0.60
N SER A 153 -12.66 23.28 -0.67
CA SER A 153 -14.09 23.45 -1.00
C SER A 153 -14.96 22.34 -0.44
N LEU A 154 -14.49 21.09 -0.46
CA LEU A 154 -15.19 19.97 0.15
C LEU A 154 -15.21 20.08 1.67
N ASP A 155 -14.11 20.48 2.28
CA ASP A 155 -14.01 20.66 3.73
C ASP A 155 -14.96 21.77 4.23
N ASP A 156 -15.04 22.90 3.51
CA ASP A 156 -16.04 23.96 3.80
C ASP A 156 -17.46 23.42 3.70
N LEU A 157 -17.79 22.67 2.64
CA LEU A 157 -19.10 22.05 2.49
C LEU A 157 -19.40 21.09 3.65
N ASN A 158 -18.46 20.22 3.99
CA ASN A 158 -18.60 19.26 5.09
C ASN A 158 -18.79 19.93 6.44
N SER A 159 -18.20 21.12 6.66
CA SER A 159 -18.42 21.91 7.88
C SER A 159 -19.87 22.40 8.04
N ARG A 160 -20.64 22.43 6.94
CA ARG A 160 -22.05 22.86 6.89
C ARG A 160 -23.03 21.70 6.90
N LEU A 161 -22.54 20.46 6.77
CA LEU A 161 -23.35 19.25 6.71
C LEU A 161 -23.43 18.57 8.09
N LYS A 162 -24.55 17.89 8.35
CA LYS A 162 -24.69 17.07 9.57
C LYS A 162 -23.87 15.79 9.50
N GLN A 163 -23.75 15.21 8.30
CA GLN A 163 -22.94 14.04 8.03
C GLN A 163 -21.96 14.41 6.93
N PRO A 164 -20.65 14.23 7.15
CA PRO A 164 -19.65 14.54 6.15
C PRO A 164 -19.79 13.57 4.98
N ILE A 165 -19.43 14.06 3.81
CA ILE A 165 -19.45 13.32 2.56
C ILE A 165 -18.06 13.25 1.94
N SER A 166 -17.88 12.30 1.01
CA SER A 166 -16.62 12.12 0.29
C SER A 166 -16.63 12.83 -1.06
N MET A 167 -15.42 13.18 -1.54
CA MET A 167 -15.22 13.79 -2.87
C MET A 167 -15.79 12.93 -4.00
N ARG A 168 -15.90 11.61 -3.80
CA ARG A 168 -16.43 10.63 -4.76
C ARG A 168 -17.85 10.95 -5.22
N GLN A 169 -18.66 11.64 -4.42
CA GLN A 169 -20.00 12.07 -4.83
C GLN A 169 -19.99 13.11 -5.95
N PHE A 170 -18.96 13.96 -6.02
CA PHE A 170 -18.83 15.01 -7.04
C PHE A 170 -18.09 14.54 -8.29
N ARG A 171 -17.42 13.39 -8.18
CA ARG A 171 -16.73 12.69 -9.27
C ARG A 171 -15.74 13.58 -10.06
N PRO A 172 -14.88 14.37 -9.39
CA PRO A 172 -13.84 15.11 -10.10
C PRO A 172 -12.82 14.15 -10.70
N ASN A 173 -12.16 14.62 -11.76
CA ASN A 173 -10.99 13.97 -12.31
C ASN A 173 -9.72 14.44 -11.59
N ILE A 174 -9.72 15.69 -11.12
CA ILE A 174 -8.59 16.35 -10.47
C ILE A 174 -9.05 16.91 -9.12
N VAL A 175 -8.33 16.57 -8.05
CA VAL A 175 -8.47 17.23 -6.74
C VAL A 175 -7.19 17.95 -6.40
N VAL A 176 -7.30 19.20 -5.97
CA VAL A 176 -6.15 20.01 -5.54
C VAL A 176 -6.27 20.36 -4.06
N GLN A 177 -5.13 20.54 -3.39
CA GLN A 177 -5.06 20.90 -1.98
C GLN A 177 -4.22 22.17 -1.78
N ASP A 178 -4.11 22.68 -0.56
CA ASP A 178 -3.33 23.86 -0.16
C ASP A 178 -3.77 25.16 -0.84
N CYS A 179 -5.07 25.36 -0.92
CA CYS A 179 -5.72 26.61 -1.30
C CYS A 179 -6.90 26.91 -0.39
N GLU A 180 -7.36 28.17 -0.42
CA GLU A 180 -8.56 28.59 0.31
C GLU A 180 -9.80 27.88 -0.26
N PRO A 181 -10.86 27.65 0.55
CA PRO A 181 -12.13 27.15 0.06
C PRO A 181 -12.63 27.95 -1.13
N PHE A 182 -12.99 27.25 -2.20
CA PHE A 182 -13.48 27.82 -3.46
C PHE A 182 -12.49 28.70 -4.22
N ALA A 183 -11.19 28.64 -3.90
CA ALA A 183 -10.17 29.36 -4.67
C ALA A 183 -10.25 29.05 -6.17
N GLU A 184 -10.63 27.82 -6.54
CA GLU A 184 -10.78 27.39 -7.92
C GLU A 184 -11.80 28.22 -8.72
N ASP A 185 -12.78 28.85 -8.08
CA ASP A 185 -13.75 29.73 -8.76
C ASP A 185 -13.10 30.96 -9.39
N THR A 186 -11.92 31.35 -8.90
CA THR A 186 -11.17 32.50 -9.41
C THR A 186 -10.14 32.13 -10.45
N TRP A 187 -9.94 30.85 -10.76
CA TRP A 187 -8.92 30.41 -11.70
C TRP A 187 -9.50 30.36 -13.10
N ARG A 188 -8.81 30.95 -14.06
CA ARG A 188 -9.19 30.91 -15.48
C ARG A 188 -8.24 30.07 -16.30
N HIS A 189 -6.94 30.21 -16.02
CA HIS A 189 -5.89 29.44 -16.67
C HIS A 189 -4.93 28.96 -15.59
N ILE A 190 -4.68 27.65 -15.53
CA ILE A 190 -3.73 27.04 -14.59
C ILE A 190 -2.78 26.11 -15.33
N ARG A 191 -1.64 25.85 -14.71
CA ARG A 191 -0.72 24.78 -15.09
C ARG A 191 -0.57 23.80 -13.93
N ILE A 192 -0.64 22.51 -14.22
CA ILE A 192 -0.36 21.42 -13.27
C ILE A 192 0.70 20.54 -13.92
N GLY A 193 1.87 20.44 -13.30
CA GLY A 193 3.01 19.76 -13.91
C GLY A 193 3.35 20.37 -15.28
N GLU A 194 3.29 19.55 -16.33
CA GLU A 194 3.59 19.94 -17.72
C GLU A 194 2.37 20.48 -18.48
N VAL A 195 1.17 20.37 -17.90
CA VAL A 195 -0.10 20.58 -18.64
C VAL A 195 -0.79 21.86 -18.20
N GLU A 196 -1.15 22.69 -19.17
CA GLU A 196 -1.95 23.89 -19.04
C GLU A 196 -3.43 23.58 -19.29
N PHE A 197 -4.30 24.21 -18.50
CA PHE A 197 -5.74 24.01 -18.55
C PHE A 197 -6.49 25.33 -18.53
N GLU A 198 -7.50 25.44 -19.37
CA GLU A 198 -8.51 26.51 -19.30
C GLU A 198 -9.71 26.05 -18.46
N LEU A 199 -10.08 26.85 -17.46
CA LEU A 199 -11.25 26.65 -16.61
C LEU A 199 -12.43 27.43 -17.19
N THR A 200 -13.10 26.82 -18.15
CA THR A 200 -14.06 27.50 -19.03
C THR A 200 -15.43 27.76 -18.40
N LYS A 201 -15.85 26.91 -17.45
CA LYS A 201 -17.20 27.00 -16.89
C LYS A 201 -17.30 26.35 -15.51
N PRO A 202 -17.89 27.04 -14.51
CA PRO A 202 -18.27 26.43 -13.24
C PRO A 202 -19.17 25.21 -13.43
N CYS A 203 -18.95 24.17 -12.63
CA CYS A 203 -19.69 22.91 -12.76
C CYS A 203 -21.02 22.96 -11.99
N THR A 204 -22.13 22.88 -12.73
CA THR A 204 -23.47 22.74 -12.16
C THR A 204 -23.66 21.35 -11.56
N ARG A 205 -24.16 21.29 -10.32
CA ARG A 205 -24.46 20.04 -9.61
C ARG A 205 -25.92 19.65 -9.71
N CYS A 206 -26.13 18.35 -9.70
CA CYS A 206 -27.43 17.71 -9.89
C CYS A 206 -27.65 16.63 -8.83
N VAL A 207 -28.82 15.99 -8.84
CA VAL A 207 -29.22 14.96 -7.88
C VAL A 207 -28.24 13.79 -7.75
N PHE A 208 -27.36 13.55 -8.74
CA PHE A 208 -26.31 12.51 -8.63
C PHE A 208 -25.51 12.69 -7.34
N THR A 209 -25.13 13.92 -6.97
CA THR A 209 -24.28 14.16 -5.80
C THR A 209 -24.91 13.68 -4.49
N THR A 210 -26.21 13.40 -4.49
CA THR A 210 -26.96 12.88 -3.33
C THR A 210 -26.94 11.37 -3.20
N VAL A 211 -26.37 10.66 -4.18
CA VAL A 211 -26.18 9.21 -4.14
C VAL A 211 -24.93 8.89 -3.32
N ASP A 212 -25.07 8.02 -2.33
CA ASP A 212 -23.93 7.47 -1.61
C ASP A 212 -23.14 6.52 -2.54
N PRO A 213 -21.82 6.74 -2.73
CA PRO A 213 -21.02 5.94 -3.65
C PRO A 213 -20.78 4.49 -3.17
N ASP A 214 -20.91 4.21 -1.87
CA ASP A 214 -20.65 2.90 -1.27
C ASP A 214 -21.92 2.04 -1.19
N THR A 215 -23.08 2.66 -1.00
CA THR A 215 -24.37 1.94 -0.88
C THR A 215 -25.25 2.07 -2.12
N GLY A 216 -25.02 3.08 -2.96
CA GLY A 216 -25.89 3.40 -4.09
C GLY A 216 -27.25 3.97 -3.66
N GLU A 217 -27.42 4.37 -2.39
CA GLU A 217 -28.69 4.93 -1.90
C GLU A 217 -28.72 6.45 -2.08
N LYS A 218 -29.90 6.99 -2.42
CA LYS A 218 -30.11 8.45 -2.48
C LYS A 218 -30.39 8.98 -1.07
N HIS A 219 -29.70 10.05 -0.69
CA HIS A 219 -29.94 10.73 0.57
C HIS A 219 -31.36 11.31 0.61
N SER A 220 -32.13 10.96 1.65
CA SER A 220 -33.55 11.32 1.79
C SER A 220 -33.82 12.83 1.80
N GLN A 221 -32.87 13.62 2.30
CA GLN A 221 -32.94 15.09 2.34
C GLN A 221 -32.25 15.77 1.15
N LEU A 222 -31.82 15.03 0.13
CA LEU A 222 -31.10 15.54 -1.04
C LEU A 222 -29.77 16.26 -0.69
N GLU A 223 -29.10 15.85 0.40
CA GLU A 223 -27.75 16.34 0.72
C GLU A 223 -26.71 15.68 -0.19
N PRO A 224 -25.64 16.38 -0.59
CA PRO A 224 -25.27 17.75 -0.17
C PRO A 224 -25.93 18.86 -1.01
N LEU A 225 -26.77 18.52 -1.99
CA LEU A 225 -27.29 19.47 -2.96
C LEU A 225 -28.19 20.53 -2.30
N ALA A 226 -28.96 20.12 -1.28
CA ALA A 226 -29.77 21.03 -0.46
C ALA A 226 -28.90 22.08 0.24
N THR A 227 -27.82 21.66 0.91
CA THR A 227 -26.88 22.58 1.56
C THR A 227 -26.18 23.47 0.54
N LEU A 228 -25.65 22.93 -0.56
CA LEU A 228 -25.02 23.74 -1.61
C LEU A 228 -25.97 24.80 -2.18
N LYS A 229 -27.25 24.48 -2.38
CA LYS A 229 -28.26 25.43 -2.86
C LYS A 229 -28.39 26.67 -1.96
N SER A 230 -28.15 26.52 -0.66
CA SER A 230 -28.28 27.63 0.31
C SER A 230 -27.22 28.72 0.16
N TYR A 231 -26.06 28.44 -0.45
CA TYR A 231 -24.95 29.42 -0.53
C TYR A 231 -24.18 29.42 -1.85
N ARG A 232 -24.43 28.43 -2.74
CA ARG A 232 -23.74 28.24 -4.02
C ARG A 232 -24.70 28.27 -5.22
N GLN A 233 -25.91 28.79 -5.03
CA GLN A 233 -26.89 28.96 -6.10
C GLN A 233 -26.71 30.33 -6.78
N ILE A 234 -26.68 30.34 -8.11
CA ILE A 234 -26.66 31.57 -8.92
C ILE A 234 -28.08 31.98 -9.34
N ALA A 235 -28.25 33.20 -9.87
CA ALA A 235 -29.56 33.79 -10.19
C ALA A 235 -30.45 32.92 -11.09
N LYS A 236 -29.83 32.13 -11.98
CA LYS A 236 -30.53 31.20 -12.88
C LYS A 236 -31.07 29.94 -12.18
N GLY A 237 -30.70 29.71 -10.92
CA GLY A 237 -31.11 28.57 -10.12
C GLY A 237 -30.10 27.41 -10.10
N ASP A 238 -29.07 27.45 -10.95
CA ASP A 238 -28.00 26.45 -10.97
C ASP A 238 -27.17 26.49 -9.68
N VAL A 239 -26.80 25.31 -9.17
CA VAL A 239 -25.97 25.15 -7.96
C VAL A 239 -24.55 24.78 -8.38
N LEU A 240 -23.55 25.56 -7.98
CA LEU A 240 -22.17 25.44 -8.48
C LEU A 240 -21.21 24.83 -7.46
N PHE A 241 -20.41 23.87 -7.89
CA PHE A 241 -19.31 23.31 -7.09
C PHE A 241 -18.25 22.71 -8.01
N GLY A 242 -17.00 23.15 -7.93
CA GLY A 242 -15.95 22.74 -8.86
C GLY A 242 -15.99 23.41 -10.23
N GLN A 243 -14.94 23.18 -11.02
CA GLN A 243 -14.68 23.86 -12.29
C GLN A 243 -14.41 22.85 -13.40
N ASN A 244 -15.01 23.06 -14.57
CA ASN A 244 -14.74 22.22 -15.74
C ASN A 244 -13.48 22.70 -16.46
N LEU A 245 -12.66 21.77 -16.95
CA LEU A 245 -11.36 22.04 -17.55
C LEU A 245 -11.30 21.52 -18.97
N ILE A 246 -10.56 22.27 -19.80
CA ILE A 246 -10.10 21.84 -21.12
C ILE A 246 -8.56 21.88 -21.09
N PRO A 247 -7.87 20.76 -21.41
CA PRO A 247 -6.42 20.78 -21.57
C PRO A 247 -6.02 21.57 -22.82
N LEU A 248 -5.00 22.43 -22.70
CA LEU A 248 -4.48 23.27 -23.79
C LEU A 248 -3.27 22.63 -24.50
N ASN A 249 -2.61 21.68 -23.84
CA ASN A 249 -1.55 20.85 -24.37
C ASN A 249 -1.64 19.42 -23.81
N GLN A 250 -0.80 18.54 -24.33
CA GLN A 250 -0.63 17.18 -23.81
C GLN A 250 0.58 17.11 -22.89
N GLY A 251 0.56 16.17 -21.94
CA GLY A 251 1.67 15.93 -21.02
C GLY A 251 1.25 15.05 -19.86
N GLN A 252 2.16 14.82 -18.92
CA GLN A 252 1.86 14.04 -17.73
C GLN A 252 1.55 14.94 -16.54
N ILE A 253 0.56 14.54 -15.74
CA ILE A 253 0.30 15.09 -14.40
C ILE A 253 0.44 13.99 -13.34
N ARG A 254 0.94 14.34 -12.17
CA ARG A 254 1.27 13.41 -11.07
C ARG A 254 0.83 13.95 -9.73
N PHE A 255 0.48 13.05 -8.82
CA PHE A 255 0.27 13.39 -7.42
C PHE A 255 1.44 14.25 -6.89
N GLY A 256 1.12 15.34 -6.20
CA GLY A 256 2.08 16.30 -5.67
C GLY A 256 2.48 17.42 -6.64
N ASP A 257 2.10 17.36 -7.92
CA ASP A 257 2.45 18.41 -8.89
C ASP A 257 1.94 19.78 -8.44
N GLN A 258 2.79 20.78 -8.55
CA GLN A 258 2.43 22.15 -8.21
C GLN A 258 1.37 22.70 -9.18
N VAL A 259 0.35 23.35 -8.62
CA VAL A 259 -0.66 24.10 -9.38
C VAL A 259 -0.24 25.56 -9.44
N THR A 260 0.07 26.03 -10.64
CA THR A 260 0.38 27.44 -10.91
C THR A 260 -0.84 28.11 -11.53
N VAL A 261 -1.35 29.18 -10.90
CA VAL A 261 -2.43 29.99 -11.48
C VAL A 261 -1.83 31.03 -12.41
N LEU A 262 -2.10 30.91 -13.71
CA LEU A 262 -1.55 31.76 -14.77
C LEU A 262 -2.46 32.96 -15.09
N ASP A 263 -3.77 32.76 -15.04
CA ASP A 263 -4.78 33.82 -15.20
C ASP A 263 -5.95 33.61 -14.23
N ARG A 264 -6.56 34.71 -13.80
CA ARG A 264 -7.69 34.73 -12.86
C ARG A 264 -8.95 35.32 -13.48
N GLN A 265 -10.08 34.92 -12.95
CA GLN A 265 -11.41 35.43 -13.27
C GLN A 265 -12.17 35.86 -12.02
N PHE A 266 -13.28 36.56 -12.23
CA PHE A 266 -14.20 36.91 -11.16
C PHE A 266 -14.99 35.71 -10.68
N THR A 267 -15.22 35.63 -9.37
CA THR A 267 -16.08 34.63 -8.75
C THR A 267 -17.53 34.83 -9.20
N PRO A 268 -18.31 33.75 -9.41
CA PRO A 268 -19.74 33.85 -9.68
C PRO A 268 -20.51 34.57 -8.56
N GLU A 269 -21.55 35.31 -8.92
CA GLU A 269 -22.47 35.92 -7.96
C GLU A 269 -23.53 34.92 -7.48
N PHE A 270 -23.67 34.79 -6.16
CA PHE A 270 -24.59 33.84 -5.52
C PHE A 270 -25.76 34.56 -4.84
N VAL A 271 -26.99 34.07 -5.04
CA VAL A 271 -28.24 34.80 -4.68
C VAL A 271 -28.64 34.69 -3.20
N ASN A 272 -28.05 33.74 -2.45
CA ASN A 272 -28.48 33.40 -1.08
C ASN A 272 -27.43 33.73 0.00
N VAL A 273 -26.37 34.45 -0.35
CA VAL A 273 -25.34 34.85 0.62
C VAL A 273 -25.84 36.07 1.38
N LYS A 274 -26.32 35.88 2.62
CA LYS A 274 -26.56 37.02 3.52
C LYS A 274 -25.23 37.77 3.69
N ALA A 275 -25.20 39.04 3.25
CA ALA A 275 -24.04 39.91 3.36
C ALA A 275 -23.60 40.01 4.83
N ILE A 276 -22.49 39.35 5.18
CA ILE A 276 -21.76 39.66 6.40
C ILE A 276 -20.86 40.83 6.04
N SER A 277 -21.35 42.04 6.34
CA SER A 277 -20.61 43.29 6.17
C SER A 277 -19.37 43.30 7.07
N LEU A 278 -18.20 43.23 6.44
CA LEU A 278 -16.93 43.65 7.03
C LEU A 278 -16.94 45.19 7.12
N SER A 279 -17.46 45.74 8.21
CA SER A 279 -17.20 47.11 8.61
C SER A 279 -16.75 47.14 10.07
N ASN A 280 -15.43 47.25 10.27
CA ASN A 280 -14.78 48.19 11.19
C ASN A 280 -13.30 47.85 11.34
N ALA A 281 -12.50 48.32 10.37
CA ALA A 281 -11.15 48.77 10.67
C ALA A 281 -11.21 50.25 11.07
N ASN A 282 -10.34 50.64 12.02
CA ASN A 282 -10.08 51.99 12.55
C ASN A 282 -10.87 52.44 13.79
N LYS A 283 -10.35 52.07 14.97
CA LYS A 283 -10.06 53.06 16.02
C LYS A 283 -8.67 52.82 16.60
N LYS A 284 -7.72 53.70 16.27
CA LYS A 284 -6.51 53.96 17.05
C LYS A 284 -6.87 54.93 18.18
N SER A 285 -6.56 54.57 19.43
CA SER A 285 -5.90 55.47 20.40
C SER A 285 -5.63 54.78 21.74
N ASN A 286 -4.36 54.46 21.94
CA ASN A 286 -3.52 54.74 23.12
C ASN A 286 -4.04 54.61 24.57
N VAL A 287 -3.27 53.79 25.31
CA VAL A 287 -2.70 54.00 26.67
C VAL A 287 -3.61 53.68 27.87
N ASN A 288 -3.31 52.57 28.56
CA ASN A 288 -2.56 52.66 29.81
C ASN A 288 -1.97 51.33 30.33
N LYS A 289 -0.73 51.45 30.83
CA LYS A 289 0.04 50.45 31.56
C LYS A 289 -0.71 49.97 32.80
N LYS A 290 -0.65 48.67 33.09
CA LYS A 290 -0.43 48.17 34.45
C LYS A 290 0.33 46.84 34.41
N GLN A 291 1.55 46.90 34.93
CA GLN A 291 2.38 45.77 35.29
C GLN A 291 1.71 44.96 36.40
N SER A 292 1.80 43.63 36.30
CA SER A 292 1.63 42.71 37.42
C SER A 292 2.32 41.39 37.06
N THR A 293 3.61 41.35 37.41
CA THR A 293 4.40 40.22 37.93
C THR A 293 4.04 38.77 37.57
N ASN A 294 5.00 38.12 36.91
CA ASN A 294 5.23 36.67 36.88
C ASN A 294 5.13 36.00 38.27
N LYS A 295 4.50 34.83 38.31
CA LYS A 295 5.05 33.66 39.03
C LYS A 295 4.71 32.38 38.26
N GLN A 296 5.77 31.67 37.92
CA GLN A 296 5.80 30.35 37.30
C GLN A 296 5.12 29.31 38.20
N THR A 297 4.33 28.42 37.59
CA THR A 297 4.26 27.01 37.97
C THR A 297 4.26 26.20 36.69
N ALA A 298 5.37 25.47 36.49
CA ALA A 298 5.50 24.37 35.55
C ALA A 298 4.68 23.16 36.03
N ASP A 299 4.64 22.13 35.17
CA ASP A 299 4.08 20.78 35.36
C ASP A 299 2.60 20.64 35.00
N THR A 300 2.16 19.80 34.05
CA THR A 300 2.77 18.67 33.35
C THR A 300 2.05 18.48 32.01
N ALA A 301 2.81 18.37 30.92
CA ALA A 301 2.29 17.84 29.66
C ALA A 301 2.04 16.34 29.84
N GLY A 302 0.78 15.92 29.78
CA GLY A 302 0.41 14.51 29.72
C GLY A 302 0.82 13.95 28.36
N GLN A 303 1.97 13.27 28.31
CA GLN A 303 2.29 12.33 27.24
C GLN A 303 1.23 11.23 27.24
N ALA A 304 0.54 11.05 26.12
CA ALA A 304 -0.26 9.85 25.90
C ALA A 304 0.67 8.63 25.97
N PRO A 305 0.31 7.56 26.72
CA PRO A 305 1.17 6.40 26.84
C PRO A 305 1.34 5.73 25.47
N SER A 306 2.58 5.60 25.00
CA SER A 306 2.91 4.83 23.81
C SER A 306 2.43 3.39 24.00
N VAL A 307 1.44 2.98 23.22
CA VAL A 307 0.95 1.61 23.25
C VAL A 307 2.05 0.68 22.72
N GLU A 308 2.71 -0.05 23.61
CA GLU A 308 3.84 -0.94 23.26
C GLU A 308 3.38 -2.17 22.46
N GLN A 309 2.09 -2.54 22.57
CA GLN A 309 1.48 -3.71 21.93
C GLN A 309 0.05 -3.44 21.43
N ALA A 310 -0.29 -3.93 20.25
CA ALA A 310 -1.62 -3.81 19.65
C ALA A 310 -2.27 -5.19 19.47
N SER A 311 -3.57 -5.31 19.77
CA SER A 311 -4.35 -6.46 19.32
C SER A 311 -4.75 -6.25 17.86
N LEU A 312 -4.36 -7.20 17.02
CA LEU A 312 -4.65 -7.20 15.59
C LEU A 312 -5.55 -8.39 15.26
N VAL A 313 -6.66 -8.11 14.58
CA VAL A 313 -7.68 -9.09 14.19
C VAL A 313 -7.47 -9.47 12.73
N CYS A 314 -7.41 -10.76 12.44
CA CYS A 314 -7.34 -11.28 11.08
C CYS A 314 -8.64 -11.00 10.33
N GLN A 315 -8.57 -10.23 9.24
CA GLN A 315 -9.72 -9.85 8.42
C GLN A 315 -9.86 -10.73 7.18
N HIS A 316 -8.73 -11.14 6.58
CA HIS A 316 -8.73 -11.95 5.37
C HIS A 316 -7.58 -12.95 5.40
N ILE A 317 -7.83 -14.13 4.85
CA ILE A 317 -6.85 -15.17 4.58
C ILE A 317 -7.06 -15.63 3.15
N TYR A 318 -6.00 -15.71 2.36
CA TYR A 318 -6.08 -16.26 1.00
C TYR A 318 -4.80 -17.03 0.65
N ASP A 319 -4.93 -18.01 -0.23
CA ASP A 319 -3.82 -18.82 -0.71
C ASP A 319 -3.04 -18.08 -1.80
N GLU A 320 -1.72 -17.98 -1.65
CA GLU A 320 -0.81 -17.45 -2.66
C GLU A 320 -0.30 -18.56 -3.58
N THR A 321 0.02 -19.71 -2.98
CA THR A 321 0.44 -20.93 -3.66
C THR A 321 -0.04 -22.13 -2.85
N HIS A 322 0.22 -23.34 -3.35
CA HIS A 322 -0.15 -24.58 -2.67
C HIS A 322 0.39 -24.74 -1.24
N ASP A 323 1.46 -24.02 -0.85
CA ASP A 323 2.03 -24.07 0.50
C ASP A 323 2.27 -22.70 1.13
N VAL A 324 1.63 -21.64 0.62
CA VAL A 324 1.77 -20.26 1.12
C VAL A 324 0.41 -19.59 1.26
N LYS A 325 0.17 -19.00 2.43
CA LYS A 325 -1.04 -18.21 2.72
C LYS A 325 -0.67 -16.79 3.12
N THR A 326 -1.50 -15.83 2.73
CA THR A 326 -1.40 -14.44 3.18
C THR A 326 -2.50 -14.13 4.19
N PHE A 327 -2.13 -13.43 5.27
CA PHE A 327 -3.00 -13.06 6.40
C PHE A 327 -3.02 -11.54 6.51
N VAL A 328 -4.22 -10.95 6.46
CA VAL A 328 -4.43 -9.50 6.52
C VAL A 328 -5.01 -9.13 7.87
N PHE A 329 -4.39 -8.20 8.57
CA PHE A 329 -4.71 -7.80 9.92
C PHE A 329 -5.14 -6.33 10.01
N LYS A 330 -6.15 -6.05 10.83
CA LYS A 330 -6.51 -4.69 11.26
C LYS A 330 -6.43 -4.56 12.77
N ALA A 331 -6.21 -3.35 13.27
CA ALA A 331 -6.26 -3.11 14.70
C ALA A 331 -7.69 -3.32 15.23
N LYS A 332 -7.82 -4.02 16.37
CA LYS A 332 -9.12 -4.19 17.04
C LYS A 332 -9.77 -2.84 17.43
N SER A 333 -8.94 -1.83 17.67
CA SER A 333 -9.34 -0.44 17.95
C SER A 333 -9.86 0.33 16.72
N GLY A 334 -9.90 -0.28 15.54
CA GLY A 334 -10.27 0.36 14.28
C GLY A 334 -9.06 0.91 13.52
N ASN A 335 -8.26 1.77 14.18
CA ASN A 335 -7.04 2.34 13.60
C ASN A 335 -5.78 1.70 14.20
N LEU A 336 -4.76 1.49 13.35
CA LEU A 336 -3.42 1.08 13.81
C LEU A 336 -2.83 2.18 14.73
N PRO A 337 -2.13 1.84 15.81
CA PRO A 337 -1.39 2.84 16.59
C PRO A 337 -0.30 3.50 15.73
N GLU A 338 0.08 4.73 16.07
CA GLU A 338 1.05 5.54 15.30
C GLU A 338 2.38 4.81 15.03
N ASN A 339 2.92 4.13 16.04
CA ASN A 339 4.15 3.31 15.93
C ASN A 339 4.00 2.06 15.03
N PHE A 340 2.77 1.67 14.65
CA PHE A 340 2.50 0.63 13.65
C PHE A 340 2.24 1.20 12.25
N GLN A 341 1.92 2.50 12.14
CA GLN A 341 1.64 3.15 10.86
C GLN A 341 2.91 3.58 10.12
N HIS A 342 3.99 3.90 10.84
CA HIS A 342 5.22 4.48 10.28
C HIS A 342 6.40 3.52 10.17
N TYR A 343 6.13 2.24 9.91
CA TYR A 343 7.20 1.27 9.68
C TYR A 343 7.91 1.50 8.33
N GLN A 344 9.08 0.91 8.16
CA GLN A 344 9.85 0.97 6.92
C GLN A 344 9.63 -0.31 6.09
N ALA A 345 9.51 -0.17 4.78
CA ALA A 345 9.28 -1.30 3.87
C ALA A 345 10.43 -2.31 3.95
N GLY A 346 10.11 -3.56 4.28
CA GLY A 346 11.06 -4.63 4.61
C GLY A 346 11.14 -5.01 6.10
N GLN A 347 10.57 -4.20 7.01
CA GLN A 347 10.52 -4.54 8.44
C GLN A 347 9.58 -5.71 8.76
N HIS A 348 9.79 -6.32 9.92
CA HIS A 348 9.02 -7.46 10.41
C HIS A 348 8.12 -7.10 11.59
N LEU A 349 7.05 -7.90 11.75
CA LEU A 349 6.06 -7.80 12.80
C LEU A 349 6.31 -8.90 13.85
N PRO A 350 6.75 -8.54 15.07
CA PRO A 350 6.79 -9.48 16.20
C PRO A 350 5.40 -9.62 16.81
N PHE A 351 4.94 -10.85 17.05
CA PHE A 351 3.65 -11.10 17.70
C PHE A 351 3.64 -12.39 18.52
N LYS A 352 2.58 -12.53 19.32
CA LYS A 352 2.30 -13.70 20.15
C LYS A 352 1.05 -14.42 19.66
N LEU A 353 1.11 -15.75 19.70
CA LEU A 353 0.00 -16.67 19.48
C LEU A 353 -0.13 -17.60 20.67
N THR A 354 -1.34 -18.10 20.93
CA THR A 354 -1.55 -19.22 21.87
C THR A 354 -1.75 -20.49 21.05
N ILE A 355 -0.83 -21.44 21.19
CA ILE A 355 -0.86 -22.74 20.51
C ILE A 355 -0.84 -23.82 21.60
N ASP A 356 -1.86 -24.65 21.66
CA ASP A 356 -2.03 -25.72 22.67
C ASP A 356 -1.92 -25.19 24.12
N GLY A 357 -2.55 -24.04 24.39
CA GLY A 357 -2.51 -23.38 25.70
C GLY A 357 -1.17 -22.74 26.07
N LYS A 358 -0.16 -22.77 25.18
CA LYS A 358 1.15 -22.14 25.40
C LYS A 358 1.32 -20.92 24.50
N THR A 359 1.78 -19.81 25.08
CA THR A 359 2.15 -18.62 24.31
C THR A 359 3.42 -18.87 23.52
N VAL A 360 3.37 -18.66 22.21
CA VAL A 360 4.47 -18.78 21.26
C VAL A 360 4.72 -17.42 20.63
N ASN A 361 5.97 -16.95 20.67
CA ASN A 361 6.37 -15.74 19.95
C ASN A 361 6.71 -16.10 18.49
N ALA A 362 6.33 -15.23 17.57
CA ALA A 362 6.61 -15.34 16.16
C ALA A 362 7.07 -13.99 15.61
N ILE A 363 7.87 -14.03 14.54
CA ILE A 363 8.31 -12.86 13.81
C ILE A 363 8.16 -13.18 12.33
N TYR A 364 7.39 -12.37 11.63
CA TYR A 364 7.25 -12.47 10.18
C TYR A 364 7.44 -11.10 9.54
N THR A 365 8.16 -11.08 8.43
CA THR A 365 8.31 -9.86 7.63
C THR A 365 6.95 -9.41 7.11
N LEU A 366 6.67 -8.11 7.18
CA LEU A 366 5.47 -7.55 6.59
C LEU A 366 5.57 -7.64 5.07
N SER A 367 4.53 -8.15 4.43
CA SER A 367 4.36 -8.14 2.96
C SER A 367 3.46 -7.01 2.47
N SER A 368 2.89 -6.23 3.40
CA SER A 368 2.20 -4.96 3.13
C SER A 368 3.18 -3.80 2.93
N SER A 369 2.69 -2.72 2.32
CA SER A 369 3.43 -1.46 2.20
C SER A 369 3.14 -0.52 3.38
N PRO A 370 4.13 0.24 3.90
CA PRO A 370 3.90 1.27 4.91
C PRO A 370 3.03 2.43 4.42
N THR A 371 2.93 2.64 3.10
CA THR A 371 1.99 3.62 2.51
C THR A 371 0.52 3.23 2.65
N ARG A 372 0.24 1.96 2.96
CA ARG A 372 -1.11 1.40 3.10
C ARG A 372 -1.43 1.20 4.60
N ASN A 373 -1.51 2.31 5.33
CA ASN A 373 -1.53 2.36 6.80
C ASN A 373 -2.84 1.90 7.49
N GLN A 374 -3.78 1.30 6.77
CA GLN A 374 -5.04 0.80 7.34
C GLN A 374 -4.98 -0.66 7.78
N SER A 375 -4.00 -1.43 7.29
CA SER A 375 -3.87 -2.87 7.57
C SER A 375 -2.42 -3.33 7.48
N LEU A 376 -2.09 -4.39 8.21
CA LEU A 376 -0.80 -5.07 8.13
C LEU A 376 -0.97 -6.46 7.53
N THR A 377 -0.02 -6.89 6.70
CA THR A 377 -0.10 -8.19 6.03
C THR A 377 1.17 -8.99 6.26
N ILE A 378 1.02 -10.29 6.54
CA ILE A 378 2.14 -11.25 6.53
C ILE A 378 1.81 -12.37 5.55
N THR A 379 2.83 -12.87 4.86
CA THR A 379 2.72 -13.97 3.90
C THR A 379 3.57 -15.13 4.40
N VAL A 380 2.94 -16.26 4.67
CA VAL A 380 3.52 -17.36 5.47
C VAL A 380 3.57 -18.63 4.64
N LYS A 381 4.80 -19.07 4.36
CA LYS A 381 5.06 -20.40 3.80
C LYS A 381 4.97 -21.47 4.89
N ARG A 382 4.27 -22.55 4.60
CA ARG A 382 4.22 -23.75 5.42
C ARG A 382 5.62 -24.36 5.48
N VAL A 383 6.09 -24.66 6.70
CA VAL A 383 7.40 -25.29 6.91
C VAL A 383 7.16 -26.68 7.50
N PRO A 384 7.77 -27.74 6.96
CA PRO A 384 7.65 -29.08 7.54
C PRO A 384 8.01 -29.06 9.03
N ASN A 385 7.11 -29.60 9.88
CA ASN A 385 7.23 -29.59 11.35
C ASN A 385 7.30 -28.18 11.98
N GLY A 386 6.97 -27.12 11.24
CA GLY A 386 6.97 -25.74 11.73
C GLY A 386 5.78 -25.50 12.65
N LYS A 387 6.04 -25.16 13.92
CA LYS A 387 4.98 -24.95 14.91
C LYS A 387 4.02 -23.81 14.53
N VAL A 388 4.56 -22.62 14.25
CA VAL A 388 3.75 -21.43 13.98
C VAL A 388 3.17 -21.45 12.57
N SER A 389 3.97 -21.79 11.56
CA SER A 389 3.50 -21.79 10.18
C SER A 389 2.40 -22.84 9.95
N ASN A 390 2.51 -24.03 10.54
CA ASN A 390 1.45 -25.03 10.44
C ASN A 390 0.20 -24.60 11.20
N PHE A 391 0.34 -24.04 12.41
CA PHE A 391 -0.80 -23.51 13.16
C PHE A 391 -1.55 -22.42 12.38
N LEU A 392 -0.82 -21.46 11.80
CA LEU A 392 -1.41 -20.42 10.96
C LEU A 392 -2.17 -21.01 9.76
N HIS A 393 -1.68 -22.11 9.18
CA HIS A 393 -2.31 -22.74 8.03
C HIS A 393 -3.52 -23.62 8.37
N ASP A 394 -3.46 -24.34 9.50
CA ASP A 394 -4.41 -25.40 9.88
C ASP A 394 -5.51 -24.92 10.83
N HIS A 395 -5.21 -23.93 11.68
CA HIS A 395 -6.03 -23.60 12.84
C HIS A 395 -6.37 -22.12 12.99
N PHE A 396 -5.65 -21.23 12.31
CA PHE A 396 -5.89 -19.79 12.39
C PHE A 396 -6.91 -19.35 11.34
N ASN A 397 -7.92 -18.60 11.77
CA ASN A 397 -9.09 -18.23 10.97
C ASN A 397 -9.30 -16.71 10.93
N VAL A 398 -10.12 -16.27 9.97
CA VAL A 398 -10.65 -14.90 9.98
C VAL A 398 -11.42 -14.67 11.29
N GLY A 399 -11.15 -13.54 11.94
CA GLY A 399 -11.64 -13.20 13.27
C GLY A 399 -10.66 -13.50 14.42
N ASP A 400 -9.65 -14.35 14.20
CA ASP A 400 -8.66 -14.63 15.24
C ASP A 400 -7.75 -13.42 15.50
N GLU A 401 -7.28 -13.31 16.75
CA GLU A 401 -6.49 -12.19 17.23
C GLU A 401 -5.03 -12.58 17.47
N ILE A 402 -4.11 -11.68 17.10
CA ILE A 402 -2.71 -11.72 17.53
C ILE A 402 -2.39 -10.49 18.39
N LEU A 403 -1.53 -10.69 19.38
CA LEU A 403 -0.97 -9.58 20.15
C LEU A 403 0.40 -9.21 19.58
N ALA A 404 0.47 -8.09 18.86
CA ALA A 404 1.65 -7.67 18.13
C ALA A 404 2.40 -6.52 18.82
N LYS A 405 3.71 -6.45 18.61
CA LYS A 405 4.55 -5.27 18.90
C LYS A 405 4.77 -4.46 17.62
N ALA A 406 5.16 -3.20 17.78
CA ALA A 406 5.46 -2.34 16.65
C ALA A 406 6.47 -3.00 15.68
N PRO A 407 6.27 -2.84 14.36
CA PRO A 407 7.20 -3.38 13.39
C PRO A 407 8.62 -2.84 13.61
N ASN A 408 9.63 -3.68 13.39
CA ASN A 408 11.03 -3.29 13.51
C ASN A 408 11.91 -4.16 12.59
N GLY A 409 13.23 -3.89 12.61
CA GLY A 409 14.20 -4.55 11.75
C GLY A 409 15.06 -3.52 11.01
N LYS A 410 16.26 -3.94 10.57
CA LYS A 410 17.22 -3.11 9.82
C LYS A 410 17.22 -3.38 8.31
N PHE A 411 16.50 -4.40 7.86
CA PHE A 411 16.43 -4.78 6.46
C PHE A 411 15.31 -4.01 5.77
N HIS A 412 15.55 -2.77 5.40
CA HIS A 412 14.53 -1.89 4.82
C HIS A 412 15.11 -0.85 3.85
N LEU A 413 14.25 -0.32 2.98
CA LEU A 413 14.63 0.68 1.96
C LEU A 413 15.28 1.95 2.53
N GLY A 414 14.93 2.35 3.76
CA GLY A 414 15.55 3.52 4.40
C GLY A 414 17.08 3.43 4.61
N ASN A 415 17.69 2.26 4.44
CA ASN A 415 19.14 2.06 4.53
C ASN A 415 19.84 2.00 3.16
N ILE A 416 19.08 2.22 2.08
CA ILE A 416 19.55 2.15 0.70
C ILE A 416 19.89 3.55 0.20
N ASN A 417 21.09 3.70 -0.37
CA ASN A 417 21.62 5.00 -0.79
C ASN A 417 21.74 5.11 -2.32
N GLN A 418 21.79 3.97 -3.03
CA GLN A 418 21.94 3.96 -4.48
C GLN A 418 20.62 4.20 -5.21
N GLN A 419 20.75 4.74 -6.43
CA GLN A 419 19.64 4.92 -7.37
C GLN A 419 19.23 3.63 -8.08
N ARG A 420 20.05 2.59 -7.97
CA ARG A 420 19.83 1.26 -8.53
C ARG A 420 19.76 0.26 -7.38
N ILE A 421 18.77 -0.60 -7.39
CA ILE A 421 18.52 -1.56 -6.31
C ILE A 421 18.24 -2.94 -6.89
N LEU A 422 18.94 -3.95 -6.37
CA LEU A 422 18.67 -5.36 -6.63
C LEU A 422 17.86 -5.94 -5.46
N LEU A 423 16.61 -6.31 -5.73
CA LEU A 423 15.74 -7.07 -4.84
C LEU A 423 15.90 -8.56 -5.16
N LEU A 424 16.84 -9.24 -4.51
CA LEU A 424 17.20 -10.64 -4.80
C LEU A 424 16.62 -11.57 -3.72
N SER A 425 15.79 -12.53 -4.13
CA SER A 425 15.13 -13.41 -3.16
C SER A 425 14.94 -14.85 -3.59
N ALA A 426 14.67 -15.73 -2.62
CA ALA A 426 14.31 -17.13 -2.86
C ALA A 426 13.22 -17.64 -1.91
N GLY A 427 12.21 -18.32 -2.46
CA GLY A 427 11.08 -18.85 -1.69
C GLY A 427 10.37 -17.78 -0.85
N SER A 428 10.13 -18.04 0.44
CA SER A 428 9.52 -17.04 1.35
C SER A 428 10.40 -15.79 1.57
N GLY A 429 11.65 -15.81 1.09
CA GLY A 429 12.53 -14.65 0.95
C GLY A 429 11.90 -13.43 0.27
N ILE A 430 10.84 -13.67 -0.51
CA ILE A 430 10.16 -12.67 -1.31
C ILE A 430 9.37 -11.64 -0.50
N THR A 431 8.99 -11.95 0.75
CA THR A 431 8.06 -11.11 1.52
C THR A 431 8.57 -9.69 1.81
N PRO A 432 9.83 -9.47 2.23
CA PRO A 432 10.40 -8.12 2.29
C PRO A 432 10.42 -7.46 0.92
N MET A 433 10.81 -8.20 -0.14
CA MET A 433 10.90 -7.64 -1.49
C MET A 433 9.54 -7.15 -1.98
N LEU A 434 8.46 -7.86 -1.63
CA LEU A 434 7.10 -7.49 -1.94
C LEU A 434 6.67 -6.20 -1.21
N SER A 435 7.01 -6.07 0.08
CA SER A 435 6.79 -4.82 0.83
C SER A 435 7.54 -3.65 0.23
N MET A 436 8.82 -3.86 -0.14
CA MET A 436 9.68 -2.86 -0.77
C MET A 436 9.15 -2.43 -2.13
N LEU A 437 8.81 -3.38 -3.02
CA LEU A 437 8.30 -3.07 -4.35
C LEU A 437 6.96 -2.32 -4.26
N LYS A 438 6.05 -2.72 -3.36
CA LYS A 438 4.80 -1.97 -3.13
C LYS A 438 5.07 -0.54 -2.67
N ALA A 439 6.01 -0.34 -1.75
CA ALA A 439 6.36 0.98 -1.25
C ALA A 439 6.95 1.87 -2.35
N LEU A 440 7.91 1.34 -3.12
CA LEU A 440 8.53 2.05 -4.25
C LEU A 440 7.46 2.44 -5.29
N THR A 441 6.59 1.50 -5.67
CA THR A 441 5.51 1.75 -6.62
C THR A 441 4.48 2.76 -6.10
N ASP A 442 4.01 2.61 -4.85
CA ASP A 442 3.00 3.51 -4.25
C ASP A 442 3.55 4.94 -4.09
N GLN A 443 4.85 5.08 -3.81
CA GLN A 443 5.53 6.38 -3.67
C GLN A 443 6.02 6.96 -5.00
N CYS A 444 5.84 6.22 -6.11
CA CYS A 444 6.36 6.59 -7.42
C CYS A 444 7.88 6.87 -7.38
N ASP A 445 8.61 6.06 -6.61
CA ASP A 445 10.07 6.10 -6.57
C ASP A 445 10.62 5.74 -7.95
N ASN A 446 11.55 6.55 -8.48
CA ASN A 446 12.08 6.39 -9.84
C ASN A 446 13.38 5.59 -9.91
N ARG A 447 13.82 5.00 -8.79
CA ARG A 447 15.01 4.13 -8.75
C ARG A 447 14.89 3.00 -9.77
N GLU A 448 16.02 2.59 -10.36
CA GLU A 448 16.03 1.38 -11.18
C GLU A 448 15.94 0.17 -10.25
N VAL A 449 14.85 -0.57 -10.34
CA VAL A 449 14.63 -1.80 -9.56
C VAL A 449 14.94 -3.00 -10.43
N ILE A 450 15.79 -3.90 -9.95
CA ILE A 450 15.97 -5.22 -10.50
C ILE A 450 15.40 -6.20 -9.50
N PHE A 451 14.26 -6.81 -9.81
CA PHE A 451 13.64 -7.83 -8.98
C PHE A 451 14.03 -9.22 -9.51
N PHE A 452 14.80 -9.96 -8.73
CA PHE A 452 15.26 -11.29 -9.11
C PHE A 452 14.78 -12.31 -8.08
N HIS A 453 13.97 -13.27 -8.51
CA HIS A 453 13.39 -14.27 -7.61
C HIS A 453 13.67 -15.71 -8.03
N SER A 454 14.07 -16.56 -7.07
CA SER A 454 14.27 -18.00 -7.25
C SER A 454 13.17 -18.82 -6.58
N ALA A 455 12.53 -19.68 -7.38
CA ALA A 455 11.52 -20.63 -6.93
C ALA A 455 11.87 -22.06 -7.36
N ARG A 456 11.09 -23.05 -6.90
CA ARG A 456 11.28 -24.46 -7.29
C ARG A 456 10.66 -24.72 -8.66
N SER A 457 9.39 -24.37 -8.80
CA SER A 457 8.60 -24.49 -10.02
C SER A 457 7.63 -23.32 -10.13
N GLU A 458 6.87 -23.24 -11.23
CA GLU A 458 5.89 -22.19 -11.51
C GLU A 458 4.84 -22.09 -10.40
N LYS A 459 4.38 -23.22 -9.85
CA LYS A 459 3.42 -23.27 -8.73
C LYS A 459 3.98 -22.80 -7.38
N ASP A 460 5.29 -22.52 -7.31
CA ASP A 460 5.98 -21.99 -6.14
C ASP A 460 6.24 -20.48 -6.25
N LEU A 461 5.85 -19.83 -7.36
CA LEU A 461 6.00 -18.39 -7.55
C LEU A 461 4.94 -17.64 -6.73
N ILE A 462 5.36 -17.16 -5.56
CA ILE A 462 4.51 -16.40 -4.64
C ILE A 462 4.22 -15.02 -5.23
N ALA A 463 2.95 -14.59 -5.22
CA ALA A 463 2.50 -13.27 -5.64
C ALA A 463 2.95 -12.86 -7.07
N LEU A 464 3.09 -13.82 -8.00
CA LEU A 464 3.59 -13.56 -9.36
C LEU A 464 2.80 -12.47 -10.09
N ASP A 465 1.47 -12.57 -10.09
CA ASP A 465 0.59 -11.61 -10.77
C ASP A 465 0.70 -10.22 -10.14
N GLU A 466 0.77 -10.14 -8.80
CA GLU A 466 0.93 -8.89 -8.07
C GLU A 466 2.28 -8.24 -8.38
N ILE A 467 3.38 -9.01 -8.34
CA ILE A 467 4.73 -8.51 -8.66
C ILE A 467 4.81 -8.02 -10.11
N THR A 468 4.21 -8.76 -11.04
CA THR A 468 4.16 -8.39 -12.45
C THR A 468 3.41 -7.07 -12.65
N ALA A 469 2.26 -6.91 -11.99
CA ALA A 469 1.49 -5.67 -12.01
C ALA A 469 2.25 -4.50 -11.37
N LEU A 470 2.88 -4.72 -10.21
CA LEU A 470 3.64 -3.71 -9.49
C LEU A 470 4.86 -3.24 -10.27
N ALA A 471 5.59 -4.16 -10.91
CA ALA A 471 6.75 -3.81 -11.75
C ALA A 471 6.33 -2.98 -12.97
N LYS A 472 5.22 -3.36 -13.61
CA LYS A 472 4.64 -2.58 -14.72
C LYS A 472 4.19 -1.19 -14.26
N GLN A 473 3.55 -1.09 -13.09
CA GLN A 473 3.10 0.18 -12.51
C GLN A 473 4.30 1.06 -12.10
N HIS A 474 5.38 0.46 -11.60
CA HIS A 474 6.62 1.15 -11.25
C HIS A 474 7.29 1.77 -12.49
N GLY A 475 7.21 1.12 -13.65
CA GLY A 475 7.74 1.62 -14.93
C GLY A 475 9.26 1.53 -15.08
N ASN A 476 10.02 1.56 -13.98
CA ASN A 476 11.48 1.34 -13.94
C ASN A 476 11.88 0.09 -13.13
N CYS A 477 11.15 -1.01 -13.29
CA CYS A 477 11.40 -2.29 -12.60
C CYS A 477 11.57 -3.44 -13.60
N LYS A 478 12.73 -4.09 -13.58
CA LYS A 478 13.05 -5.28 -14.39
C LYS A 478 12.80 -6.53 -13.56
N LEU A 479 12.09 -7.49 -14.14
CA LEU A 479 11.79 -8.77 -13.49
C LEU A 479 12.63 -9.89 -14.07
N HIS A 480 13.18 -10.71 -13.18
CA HIS A 480 13.88 -11.95 -13.50
C HIS A 480 13.45 -13.04 -12.54
N PHE A 481 13.14 -14.21 -13.07
CA PHE A 481 12.75 -15.39 -12.31
C PHE A 481 13.64 -16.57 -12.70
N THR A 482 13.97 -17.40 -11.71
CA THR A 482 14.64 -18.67 -11.97
C THR A 482 13.97 -19.84 -11.27
N LEU A 483 13.76 -20.93 -12.01
CA LEU A 483 13.20 -22.17 -11.49
C LEU A 483 14.31 -23.20 -11.30
N THR A 484 14.46 -23.68 -10.07
CA THR A 484 15.51 -24.63 -9.70
C THR A 484 15.19 -26.07 -10.09
N GLN A 485 13.93 -26.37 -10.46
CA GLN A 485 13.50 -27.66 -10.99
C GLN A 485 13.14 -27.55 -12.49
N SER A 486 12.76 -28.68 -13.10
CA SER A 486 12.28 -28.71 -14.48
C SER A 486 11.05 -27.82 -14.64
N ALA A 487 11.15 -26.83 -15.52
CA ALA A 487 10.05 -25.95 -15.91
C ALA A 487 9.24 -26.55 -17.06
N LEU A 488 8.01 -26.09 -17.24
CA LEU A 488 7.18 -26.45 -18.38
C LEU A 488 7.73 -25.80 -19.67
N PRO A 489 7.44 -26.37 -20.86
CA PRO A 489 8.00 -25.89 -22.13
C PRO A 489 7.77 -24.40 -22.45
N GLN A 490 6.73 -23.79 -21.86
CA GLN A 490 6.40 -22.39 -22.04
C GLN A 490 7.22 -21.43 -21.17
N TRP A 491 8.00 -21.91 -20.19
CA TRP A 491 8.84 -21.06 -19.36
C TRP A 491 9.95 -20.42 -20.20
N GLN A 492 10.05 -19.09 -20.16
CA GLN A 492 10.99 -18.32 -21.00
C GLN A 492 12.12 -17.65 -20.22
N ASP A 493 12.09 -17.69 -18.88
CA ASP A 493 13.11 -17.06 -18.04
C ASP A 493 14.19 -18.08 -17.62
N PHE A 494 15.02 -17.75 -16.64
CA PHE A 494 16.13 -18.59 -16.23
C PHE A 494 15.70 -19.94 -15.64
N GLN A 495 16.61 -20.91 -15.73
CA GLN A 495 16.46 -22.22 -15.11
C GLN A 495 17.75 -22.63 -14.39
N GLY A 496 17.61 -23.19 -13.19
CA GLY A 496 18.71 -23.63 -12.33
C GLY A 496 18.85 -22.81 -11.05
N HIS A 497 19.91 -23.08 -10.30
CA HIS A 497 20.31 -22.25 -9.17
C HIS A 497 20.95 -20.95 -9.64
N LEU A 498 20.87 -19.91 -8.82
CA LEU A 498 21.51 -18.61 -9.08
C LEU A 498 22.97 -18.82 -9.49
N SER A 499 23.36 -18.22 -10.60
CA SER A 499 24.69 -18.37 -11.19
C SER A 499 25.24 -17.04 -11.70
N ALA A 500 26.54 -17.00 -11.97
CA ALA A 500 27.19 -15.83 -12.55
C ALA A 500 26.59 -15.44 -13.91
N SER A 501 26.20 -16.41 -14.75
CA SER A 501 25.59 -16.15 -16.05
C SER A 501 24.21 -15.50 -15.92
N MET A 502 23.45 -15.81 -14.87
CA MET A 502 22.18 -15.16 -14.59
C MET A 502 22.39 -13.72 -14.12
N LEU A 503 23.37 -13.47 -13.25
CA LEU A 503 23.67 -12.11 -12.78
C LEU A 503 24.26 -11.20 -13.87
N ALA A 504 24.85 -11.78 -14.92
CA ALA A 504 25.42 -11.03 -16.04
C ALA A 504 24.40 -10.17 -16.81
N VAL A 505 23.09 -10.40 -16.64
CA VAL A 505 22.04 -9.53 -17.21
C VAL A 505 21.89 -8.20 -16.47
N ILE A 506 22.52 -8.07 -15.30
CA ILE A 506 22.53 -6.86 -14.49
C ILE A 506 23.84 -6.11 -14.80
N PRO A 507 23.82 -5.07 -15.64
CA PRO A 507 25.03 -4.32 -15.94
C PRO A 507 25.47 -3.54 -14.70
N ASP A 508 26.79 -3.33 -14.57
CA ASP A 508 27.39 -2.44 -13.57
C ASP A 508 26.92 -2.72 -12.13
N ILE A 509 27.10 -3.95 -11.65
CA ILE A 509 26.69 -4.37 -10.29
C ILE A 509 27.35 -3.53 -9.18
N GLY A 510 28.50 -2.89 -9.43
CA GLY A 510 29.17 -2.05 -8.43
C GLY A 510 28.44 -0.73 -8.09
N SER A 511 27.40 -0.36 -8.85
CA SER A 511 26.64 0.89 -8.63
C SER A 511 25.24 0.69 -8.01
N LEU A 512 24.89 -0.53 -7.60
CA LEU A 512 23.60 -0.83 -6.96
C LEU A 512 23.75 -1.22 -5.49
N ASP A 513 22.70 -1.02 -4.71
CA ASP A 513 22.55 -1.72 -3.42
C ASP A 513 21.79 -3.04 -3.64
N ALA A 514 22.30 -4.14 -3.09
CA ALA A 514 21.65 -5.46 -3.17
C ALA A 514 20.96 -5.81 -1.85
N MET A 515 19.64 -5.98 -1.89
CA MET A 515 18.82 -6.48 -0.78
C MET A 515 18.53 -7.96 -1.01
N VAL A 516 19.11 -8.82 -0.19
CA VAL A 516 19.11 -10.27 -0.40
C VAL A 516 18.38 -11.02 0.71
N CYS A 517 17.37 -11.81 0.37
CA CYS A 517 16.64 -12.60 1.37
C CYS A 517 16.20 -13.98 0.86
N GLY A 518 16.47 -15.04 1.63
CA GLY A 518 16.16 -16.42 1.23
C GLY A 518 16.78 -17.45 2.18
N PRO A 519 16.83 -18.75 1.82
CA PRO A 519 17.55 -19.76 2.60
C PRO A 519 19.04 -19.42 2.75
N GLN A 520 19.69 -19.92 3.80
CA GLN A 520 21.11 -19.62 4.08
C GLN A 520 22.03 -19.91 2.89
N GLY A 521 21.98 -21.12 2.33
CA GLY A 521 22.81 -21.47 1.17
C GLY A 521 22.55 -20.61 -0.08
N PHE A 522 21.34 -20.06 -0.23
CA PHE A 522 21.06 -19.10 -1.29
C PHE A 522 21.73 -17.75 -1.03
N ARG A 523 21.67 -17.24 0.21
CA ARG A 523 22.32 -15.97 0.57
C ARG A 523 23.84 -16.04 0.47
N ASP A 524 24.42 -17.14 0.94
CA ASP A 524 25.87 -17.35 0.89
C ASP A 524 26.35 -17.36 -0.58
N SER A 525 25.67 -18.13 -1.44
CA SER A 525 25.93 -18.15 -2.88
C SER A 525 25.71 -16.77 -3.55
N ALA A 526 24.63 -16.07 -3.21
CA ALA A 526 24.35 -14.74 -3.72
C ALA A 526 25.45 -13.73 -3.32
N LYS A 527 25.94 -13.81 -2.07
CA LYS A 527 27.04 -12.96 -1.59
C LYS A 527 28.30 -13.19 -2.42
N ASP A 528 28.72 -14.45 -2.55
CA ASP A 528 29.93 -14.82 -3.30
C ASP A 528 29.83 -14.38 -4.77
N LEU A 529 28.68 -14.63 -5.42
CA LEU A 529 28.46 -14.29 -6.83
C LEU A 529 28.40 -12.77 -7.06
N LEU A 530 27.72 -12.01 -6.21
CA LEU A 530 27.62 -10.55 -6.34
C LEU A 530 28.96 -9.87 -6.08
N MET A 531 29.73 -10.34 -5.09
CA MET A 531 31.08 -9.83 -4.82
C MET A 531 32.04 -10.14 -5.98
N ALA A 532 31.98 -11.36 -6.52
CA ALA A 532 32.75 -11.73 -7.70
C ALA A 532 32.37 -10.89 -8.94
N ALA A 533 31.11 -10.44 -9.01
CA ALA A 533 30.62 -9.54 -10.05
C ALA A 533 30.90 -8.04 -9.77
N GLY A 534 31.58 -7.72 -8.66
CA GLY A 534 32.05 -6.37 -8.35
C GLY A 534 31.20 -5.58 -7.36
N LEU A 535 30.22 -6.19 -6.68
CA LEU A 535 29.45 -5.53 -5.61
C LEU A 535 30.34 -5.30 -4.37
N PRO A 536 30.50 -4.06 -3.89
CA PRO A 536 31.14 -3.78 -2.61
C PRO A 536 30.40 -4.44 -1.44
N GLU A 537 31.13 -4.97 -0.46
CA GLU A 537 30.51 -5.63 0.71
C GLU A 537 29.56 -4.70 1.49
N SER A 538 29.87 -3.40 1.53
CA SER A 538 29.01 -2.39 2.18
C SER A 538 27.66 -2.17 1.50
N GLN A 539 27.49 -2.62 0.25
CA GLN A 539 26.26 -2.54 -0.54
C GLN A 539 25.48 -3.87 -0.55
N PHE A 540 25.98 -4.90 0.14
CA PHE A 540 25.29 -6.17 0.32
C PHE A 540 24.52 -6.17 1.63
N HIS A 541 23.20 -6.07 1.53
CA HIS A 541 22.28 -6.07 2.66
C HIS A 541 21.49 -7.38 2.67
N PHE A 542 21.34 -8.02 3.83
CA PHE A 542 20.62 -9.29 3.90
C PHE A 542 19.80 -9.48 5.18
N GLU A 543 18.79 -10.34 5.10
CA GLU A 543 17.99 -10.78 6.26
C GLU A 543 17.88 -12.31 6.32
N SER A 544 17.68 -12.82 7.54
CA SER A 544 17.53 -14.25 7.82
C SER A 544 16.12 -14.65 8.25
N PHE A 545 15.56 -15.65 7.57
CA PHE A 545 14.29 -16.28 7.95
C PHE A 545 14.50 -17.56 8.75
N GLY A 546 13.79 -17.65 9.89
CA GLY A 546 13.69 -18.86 10.71
C GLY A 546 14.89 -19.13 11.62
N THR A 547 14.65 -20.00 12.61
CA THR A 547 15.70 -20.69 13.36
C THR A 547 16.64 -21.38 12.37
N ARG A 548 17.95 -21.23 12.54
CA ARG A 548 18.94 -22.03 11.79
C ARG A 548 18.48 -23.49 11.77
N PRO A 549 18.65 -24.22 10.66
CA PRO A 549 18.68 -25.67 10.74
C PRO A 549 19.59 -26.00 11.92
N THR A 550 19.11 -26.77 12.89
CA THR A 550 20.03 -27.59 13.64
C THR A 550 20.85 -28.29 12.59
N ASP A 551 22.17 -28.07 12.53
CA ASP A 551 23.08 -28.90 11.77
C ASP A 551 22.86 -30.35 12.20
N LYS A 552 21.86 -31.00 11.62
CA LYS A 552 21.76 -32.44 11.48
C LYS A 552 22.53 -32.76 10.20
N LYS A 553 23.83 -32.49 10.21
CA LYS A 553 24.73 -33.56 9.77
C LYS A 553 24.37 -34.76 10.64
N PRO A 554 24.34 -36.00 10.12
CA PRO A 554 24.17 -37.15 11.00
C PRO A 554 25.25 -37.03 12.07
N ALA A 555 24.84 -36.65 13.27
CA ALA A 555 25.66 -36.80 14.43
C ALA A 555 25.83 -38.32 14.50
N THR A 556 27.05 -38.79 14.24
CA THR A 556 27.59 -39.84 15.10
C THR A 556 27.11 -39.51 16.51
N GLU A 557 26.24 -40.37 17.04
CA GLU A 557 25.57 -40.19 18.33
C GLU A 557 26.60 -39.75 19.38
N SER A 558 26.71 -38.44 19.62
CA SER A 558 27.41 -37.96 20.80
C SER A 558 26.41 -38.11 21.95
N LEU A 559 26.69 -39.07 22.82
CA LEU A 559 25.97 -39.35 24.05
C LEU A 559 25.61 -38.04 24.78
N LEU A 560 24.40 -37.99 25.37
CA LEU A 560 23.99 -36.93 26.29
C LEU A 560 25.01 -36.83 27.43
N ALA A 561 25.91 -35.85 27.37
CA ALA A 561 26.82 -35.55 28.46
C ALA A 561 26.14 -34.56 29.41
N GLN A 562 26.12 -34.91 30.69
CA GLN A 562 25.71 -33.99 31.75
C GLN A 562 26.85 -33.02 32.03
N VAL A 563 26.50 -31.76 32.26
CA VAL A 563 27.44 -30.66 32.54
C VAL A 563 26.84 -29.79 33.64
N ASN A 564 27.67 -29.25 34.51
CA ASN A 564 27.23 -28.28 35.51
C ASN A 564 27.18 -26.89 34.89
N ILE A 565 26.05 -26.21 35.05
CA ILE A 565 25.87 -24.81 34.62
C ILE A 565 25.66 -23.96 35.88
N ARG A 566 26.61 -23.06 36.16
CA ARG A 566 26.53 -22.08 37.24
C ARG A 566 26.10 -20.72 36.67
N PHE A 567 24.90 -20.27 37.01
CA PHE A 567 24.38 -18.94 36.73
C PHE A 567 24.76 -18.00 37.87
N GLU A 568 25.98 -17.48 37.84
CA GLU A 568 26.59 -16.75 38.96
C GLU A 568 25.78 -15.51 39.37
N SER A 569 25.32 -14.72 38.41
CA SER A 569 24.48 -13.53 38.68
C SER A 569 23.04 -13.83 39.12
N TRP A 570 22.69 -15.11 39.23
CA TRP A 570 21.40 -15.59 39.72
C TRP A 570 21.56 -16.57 40.90
N ASP A 571 22.78 -16.74 41.41
CA ASP A 571 23.16 -17.68 42.48
C ASP A 571 22.49 -19.06 42.35
N LYS A 572 22.59 -19.64 41.15
CA LYS A 572 21.97 -20.93 40.84
C LYS A 572 22.92 -21.84 40.09
N ALA A 573 23.02 -23.08 40.55
CA ALA A 573 23.69 -24.16 39.84
C ALA A 573 22.65 -25.20 39.40
N VAL A 574 22.78 -25.70 38.17
CA VAL A 574 21.90 -26.74 37.62
C VAL A 574 22.74 -27.82 36.96
N LEU A 575 22.25 -29.05 37.04
CA LEU A 575 22.76 -30.15 36.24
C LEU A 575 22.12 -30.05 34.85
N GLY A 576 22.89 -29.57 33.90
CA GLY A 576 22.50 -29.34 32.52
C GLY A 576 22.96 -30.44 31.57
N ASN A 577 22.88 -30.15 30.28
CA ASN A 577 23.29 -31.03 29.20
C ASN A 577 23.91 -30.29 28.02
N THR A 578 24.58 -31.04 27.15
CA THR A 578 25.25 -30.55 25.93
C THR A 578 24.34 -30.49 24.69
N LYS A 579 23.00 -30.46 24.86
CA LYS A 579 22.02 -30.37 23.76
C LYS A 579 21.19 -29.09 23.78
N GLU A 580 20.68 -28.70 24.94
CA GLU A 580 19.77 -27.57 25.10
C GLU A 580 20.51 -26.24 25.23
N SER A 581 19.85 -25.13 24.87
CA SER A 581 20.49 -23.83 25.02
C SER A 581 20.69 -23.47 26.49
N VAL A 582 21.72 -22.66 26.79
CA VAL A 582 21.94 -22.18 28.17
C VAL A 582 20.73 -21.41 28.69
N LEU A 583 20.00 -20.68 27.82
CA LEU A 583 18.76 -20.00 28.18
C LEU A 583 17.66 -20.99 28.58
N ASP A 584 17.39 -22.00 27.75
CA ASP A 584 16.29 -22.94 28.01
C ASP A 584 16.55 -23.73 29.31
N GLN A 585 17.80 -24.11 29.56
CA GLN A 585 18.21 -24.77 30.80
C GLN A 585 18.09 -23.85 32.02
N GLY A 586 18.36 -22.54 31.87
CA GLY A 586 18.14 -21.54 32.92
C GLY A 586 16.65 -21.31 33.20
N GLU A 587 15.81 -21.22 32.17
CA GLU A 587 14.37 -21.05 32.31
C GLU A 587 13.68 -22.28 32.89
N ALA A 588 14.08 -23.48 32.49
CA ALA A 588 13.60 -24.73 33.09
C ALA A 588 13.91 -24.79 34.60
N ALA A 589 15.02 -24.17 34.99
CA ALA A 589 15.38 -23.95 36.38
C ALA A 589 14.69 -22.74 37.02
N GLY A 590 13.73 -22.08 36.36
CA GLY A 590 12.97 -20.95 36.90
C GLY A 590 13.74 -19.63 36.96
N LEU A 591 14.84 -19.47 36.21
CA LEU A 591 15.58 -18.21 36.14
C LEU A 591 14.91 -17.23 35.18
N ILE A 592 14.84 -15.96 35.60
CA ILE A 592 14.44 -14.85 34.74
C ILE A 592 15.69 -14.28 34.08
N MET A 593 15.96 -14.71 32.85
CA MET A 593 17.05 -14.20 32.01
C MET A 593 16.48 -13.26 30.95
N PRO A 594 17.19 -12.16 30.59
CA PRO A 594 16.74 -11.28 29.51
C PRO A 594 16.86 -12.01 28.17
N TYR A 595 15.83 -11.99 27.33
CA TYR A 595 15.86 -12.50 25.96
C TYR A 595 14.74 -11.86 25.12
N SER A 596 14.83 -12.00 23.79
CA SER A 596 13.75 -11.61 22.87
C SER A 596 13.62 -12.60 21.72
N CYS A 597 14.58 -12.66 20.79
CA CYS A 597 14.45 -13.46 19.56
C CYS A 597 14.58 -14.97 19.72
N ARG A 598 15.25 -15.47 20.77
CA ARG A 598 15.67 -16.87 20.96
C ARG A 598 16.44 -17.52 19.81
N GLY A 599 16.86 -16.76 18.80
CA GLY A 599 17.63 -17.23 17.65
C GLY A 599 19.05 -16.66 17.60
N GLY A 600 19.47 -15.92 18.63
CA GLY A 600 20.78 -15.28 18.67
C GLY A 600 20.95 -14.06 17.74
N MET A 601 19.84 -13.43 17.31
CA MET A 601 19.84 -12.29 16.39
C MET A 601 19.68 -10.92 17.06
N CYS A 602 18.98 -10.83 18.19
CA CYS A 602 18.64 -9.54 18.82
C CYS A 602 19.62 -9.07 19.91
N GLY A 603 20.55 -9.92 20.34
CA GLY A 603 21.52 -9.62 21.40
C GLY A 603 20.97 -9.53 22.84
N SER A 604 19.64 -9.54 23.04
CA SER A 604 19.03 -9.38 24.37
C SER A 604 19.42 -10.48 25.37
N CYS A 605 19.77 -11.68 24.88
CA CYS A 605 20.19 -12.82 25.69
C CYS A 605 21.71 -12.87 25.97
N LYS A 606 22.41 -11.76 25.75
CA LYS A 606 23.85 -11.65 25.96
C LYS A 606 24.22 -11.81 27.44
N VAL A 607 25.12 -12.74 27.70
CA VAL A 607 25.71 -13.01 29.01
C VAL A 607 27.22 -13.13 28.84
N LYS A 608 27.97 -13.00 29.94
CA LYS A 608 29.42 -13.22 29.94
C LYS A 608 29.69 -14.67 30.33
N LEU A 609 30.55 -15.33 29.57
CA LEU A 609 31.09 -16.65 29.90
C LEU A 609 32.34 -16.44 30.76
N ASP A 610 32.22 -16.71 32.05
CA ASP A 610 33.31 -16.49 33.01
C ASP A 610 34.28 -17.68 33.03
N SER A 611 33.80 -18.90 32.78
CA SER A 611 34.64 -20.08 32.57
C SER A 611 33.92 -21.19 31.81
N GLY A 612 34.70 -22.11 31.23
CA GLY A 612 34.23 -23.25 30.45
C GLY A 612 34.09 -22.95 28.96
N GLU A 613 33.57 -23.93 28.22
CA GLU A 613 33.42 -23.84 26.76
C GLU A 613 31.97 -24.02 26.33
N VAL A 614 31.55 -23.21 25.35
CA VAL A 614 30.24 -23.34 24.69
C VAL A 614 30.42 -23.53 23.20
N ARG A 615 29.46 -24.22 22.58
CA ARG A 615 29.24 -24.18 21.13
C ARG A 615 28.24 -23.06 20.84
N GLN A 616 28.74 -21.94 20.33
CA GLN A 616 27.93 -20.82 19.90
C GLN A 616 27.19 -21.20 18.60
N LEU A 617 25.86 -21.15 18.61
CA LEU A 617 25.01 -21.52 17.48
C LEU A 617 24.67 -20.34 16.56
N ALA A 618 24.71 -19.10 17.08
CA ALA A 618 24.59 -17.87 16.29
C ALA A 618 25.31 -16.71 16.99
N THR A 619 25.80 -15.75 16.21
CA THR A 619 26.59 -14.59 16.68
C THR A 619 25.99 -13.26 16.24
N ASP A 620 24.87 -13.28 15.49
CA ASP A 620 24.27 -12.11 14.84
C ASP A 620 23.87 -10.99 15.83
N GLY A 621 23.58 -11.35 17.08
CA GLY A 621 23.26 -10.44 18.18
C GLY A 621 24.47 -9.92 18.98
N LEU A 622 25.71 -10.29 18.61
CA LEU A 622 26.94 -9.80 19.23
C LEU A 622 27.55 -8.68 18.37
N MET A 623 28.11 -7.65 19.02
CA MET A 623 28.91 -6.65 18.32
C MET A 623 30.31 -7.20 18.00
N PRO A 624 31.01 -6.68 16.97
CA PRO A 624 32.38 -7.05 16.68
C PRO A 624 33.28 -6.96 17.93
N GLY A 625 34.08 -7.99 18.17
CA GLY A 625 34.98 -8.09 19.34
C GLY A 625 34.32 -8.52 20.66
N GLU A 626 32.99 -8.57 20.77
CA GLU A 626 32.34 -9.01 22.01
C GLU A 626 32.57 -10.49 22.31
N GLN A 627 32.64 -11.32 21.26
CA GLN A 627 32.94 -12.74 21.42
C GLN A 627 34.36 -12.96 21.96
N GLU A 628 35.33 -12.15 21.52
CA GLU A 628 36.71 -12.18 22.02
C GLU A 628 36.81 -11.71 23.48
N GLN A 629 35.87 -10.86 23.91
CA GLN A 629 35.72 -10.42 25.30
C GLN A 629 34.97 -11.42 26.20
N GLY A 630 34.61 -12.59 25.67
CA GLY A 630 33.92 -13.66 26.39
C GLY A 630 32.41 -13.51 26.48
N TYR A 631 31.79 -12.66 25.65
CA TYR A 631 30.33 -12.59 25.57
C TYR A 631 29.75 -13.67 24.67
N ILE A 632 28.68 -14.29 25.16
CA ILE A 632 27.93 -15.34 24.47
C ILE A 632 26.44 -15.02 24.48
N LEU A 633 25.69 -15.58 23.54
CA LEU A 633 24.23 -15.44 23.50
C LEU A 633 23.60 -16.69 24.14
N ALA A 634 23.08 -16.57 25.36
CA ALA A 634 22.54 -17.71 26.13
C ALA A 634 21.44 -18.47 25.37
N CYS A 635 20.66 -17.75 24.57
CA CYS A 635 19.58 -18.31 23.75
C CYS A 635 20.05 -18.99 22.47
N SER A 636 21.35 -18.95 22.18
CA SER A 636 21.94 -19.51 20.97
C SER A 636 23.34 -20.05 21.25
N CYS A 637 23.52 -20.71 22.39
CA CYS A 637 24.72 -21.46 22.69
C CYS A 637 24.39 -22.67 23.56
N VAL A 638 25.21 -23.72 23.45
CA VAL A 638 25.07 -24.97 24.19
C VAL A 638 26.39 -25.26 24.89
N PRO A 639 26.42 -25.66 26.17
CA PRO A 639 27.68 -25.96 26.85
C PRO A 639 28.38 -27.17 26.21
N LYS A 640 29.71 -27.15 26.20
CA LYS A 640 30.58 -28.30 25.88
C LYS A 640 31.20 -28.91 27.12
N THR A 641 31.51 -28.06 28.11
CA THR A 641 32.04 -28.44 29.43
C THR A 641 31.16 -27.84 30.52
N ASP A 642 31.55 -28.03 31.78
CA ASP A 642 31.00 -27.24 32.88
C ASP A 642 31.28 -25.76 32.62
N ILE A 643 30.26 -24.90 32.82
CA ILE A 643 30.33 -23.47 32.52
C ILE A 643 29.87 -22.62 33.70
N VAL A 644 30.46 -21.44 33.82
CA VAL A 644 30.02 -20.36 34.72
C VAL A 644 29.66 -19.14 33.87
N ILE A 645 28.46 -18.60 34.06
CA ILE A 645 28.00 -17.40 33.34
C ILE A 645 27.48 -16.31 34.27
N SER A 646 27.69 -15.05 33.88
CA SER A 646 27.21 -13.87 34.60
C SER A 646 26.45 -12.90 33.68
N LYS A 647 25.66 -11.99 34.26
CA LYS A 647 24.98 -10.92 33.55
C LYS A 647 26.01 -10.04 32.85
N ALA A 648 25.77 -9.72 31.58
CA ALA A 648 26.55 -8.70 30.90
C ALA A 648 26.36 -7.34 31.62
N PRO A 649 27.42 -6.53 31.81
CA PRO A 649 27.29 -5.20 32.37
C PRO A 649 26.34 -4.36 31.51
N ARG A 650 25.37 -3.69 32.16
CA ARG A 650 24.50 -2.72 31.48
C ARG A 650 25.34 -1.49 31.15
N LYS A 651 25.44 -1.16 29.86
CA LYS A 651 25.90 0.17 29.42
C LYS A 651 24.76 1.17 29.57
#